data_AF-A0AAD6VG49-F1
#
_entry.id   AF-A0AAD6VG49-F1
#
_cell.length_a   1.000
_cell.length_b   1.000
_cell.length_c   1.000
_cell.angle_alpha   90.00
_cell.angle_beta   90.00
_cell.angle_gamma   90.00
#
_symmetry.space_group_name_H-M   'P 1'
#
loop_
_entity.id
_entity.type
_entity.pdbx_description
1 polymer ?
#
loop_
_entity_poly.entity_id
_entity_poly.type
_entity_poly.pdbx_seq_one_letter_code
_entity_poly.pdbx_strand_id
1 'polypeptide(L)'
;MDELSALPPEGPRKDPRRIRTISVNSMRSVQASAVARSHIDYEKPEILAPTPRQPITGSRHLIEHGAQWLNTVSHSPESSRPVSPTSPHRRSSTLSGLSVRFPTSMSSLHAAVDAAVGPADKEAEHAMAKRWIRWMHKRGMKAWVIPCSLLASACIKFCVGLGSYSGKGTPPIFGDYEAQRHWMELTIHMPIRRWYTYDLQYWGLDYPPLTAYVSWLCGIVAHRLEPSWVALDKSRGIETEASKVFMRLTVVLLDAVIYVPALVMFTRIWEPSRSKRTQNLALATLLFQPALLLIDFGHFQYNSVMLGFTLFAINAFALEQDLFGAFCFVLSLGFKQMALYYAPAIGGYLLAKCIYLGSVNGGKLFLRLAFITSLTFLVLFIPFLPPFAPLSAIYDPISRIFPFGRGLFEDKVANFWCASNVVFKWKNWASSTFLIKLSAALTALGFLPSVIVFCRVAWQTRLFDGQKPSLHTPILPLLPYALLSCSMSFFLFSFQVHEKTILLPMLPVTLLLSHAPLDSTIFGWGVLANNVAVFSMWPLLKRDGLGVPYIALTILWNRFLGYNPLRLPSRSFIQLLSIAAYAAAFGLHVLEFLITPPARYPDLFAVLNVLISTPIFVLLWLWSIKCGVEASWAIVGLGSTTSRPNRTSVASDDEKTAVHSRPVSLGVAQGRRRVPFGTENDSKTDET
;
A
#
# COMPACT_ATOMS: atom_id res chain seq x y z
N MET A 1 -55.22 -28.20 65.11
CA MET A 1 -55.87 -27.63 63.91
C MET A 1 -54.88 -27.71 62.76
N ASP A 2 -54.45 -28.90 62.32
CA ASP A 2 -55.19 -30.08 61.81
C ASP A 2 -55.48 -29.89 60.31
N GLU A 3 -55.23 -30.84 59.39
CA GLU A 3 -54.67 -32.20 59.50
C GLU A 3 -54.08 -32.66 58.14
N LEU A 4 -53.30 -33.75 58.18
CA LEU A 4 -53.06 -34.85 57.19
C LEU A 4 -53.52 -34.74 55.70
N SER A 5 -52.93 -35.45 54.70
CA SER A 5 -51.80 -36.40 54.62
C SER A 5 -51.48 -36.78 53.14
N ALA A 6 -50.28 -37.35 52.88
CA ALA A 6 -50.05 -38.61 52.10
C ALA A 6 -48.65 -38.70 51.41
N LEU A 7 -47.91 -39.75 51.78
CA LEU A 7 -46.63 -40.32 51.27
C LEU A 7 -46.57 -41.80 51.77
N PRO A 8 -45.58 -42.69 51.51
CA PRO A 8 -44.45 -42.76 50.55
C PRO A 8 -44.54 -44.08 49.71
N PRO A 9 -43.57 -45.04 49.51
CA PRO A 9 -42.29 -45.41 50.20
C PRO A 9 -40.99 -45.11 49.37
N GLU A 10 -39.78 -44.85 49.90
CA GLU A 10 -38.83 -45.64 50.74
C GLU A 10 -38.37 -47.00 50.14
N GLY A 11 -37.09 -47.43 50.10
CA GLY A 11 -35.76 -46.94 50.57
C GLY A 11 -34.64 -47.83 49.94
N PRO A 12 -33.40 -48.02 50.50
CA PRO A 12 -32.85 -47.57 51.78
C PRO A 12 -31.42 -46.92 51.72
N ARG A 13 -30.87 -46.59 52.91
CA ARG A 13 -29.64 -45.79 53.19
C ARG A 13 -28.36 -46.62 53.44
N LYS A 14 -27.18 -45.96 53.45
CA LYS A 14 -26.15 -46.06 54.52
C LYS A 14 -25.07 -44.95 54.45
N ASP A 15 -24.46 -44.66 55.59
CA ASP A 15 -23.66 -43.46 55.94
C ASP A 15 -22.65 -43.84 57.09
N PRO A 16 -21.85 -42.95 57.72
CA PRO A 16 -20.66 -42.16 57.29
C PRO A 16 -19.36 -42.55 58.07
N ARG A 17 -18.23 -41.79 57.91
CA ARG A 17 -17.00 -41.59 58.78
C ARG A 17 -15.69 -41.51 57.94
N ARG A 18 -14.56 -40.87 58.31
CA ARG A 18 -14.15 -39.84 59.32
C ARG A 18 -12.73 -39.31 58.93
N ILE A 19 -12.35 -38.10 59.34
CA ILE A 19 -11.07 -37.41 59.02
C ILE A 19 -9.84 -38.02 59.74
N ARG A 20 -8.65 -38.00 59.09
CA ARG A 20 -7.32 -37.95 59.75
C ARG A 20 -6.23 -37.32 58.85
N THR A 21 -5.38 -36.49 59.43
CA THR A 21 -4.15 -35.88 58.86
C THR A 21 -2.87 -36.61 59.28
N ILE A 22 -1.79 -36.46 58.50
CA ILE A 22 -0.33 -36.71 58.74
C ILE A 22 0.31 -36.73 57.33
N SER A 23 1.52 -36.30 56.99
CA SER A 23 2.59 -35.43 57.49
C SER A 23 3.68 -35.47 56.39
N VAL A 24 4.57 -34.48 56.30
CA VAL A 24 5.66 -34.45 55.31
C VAL A 24 6.89 -35.16 55.86
N ASN A 25 7.32 -36.26 55.22
CA ASN A 25 8.72 -36.67 55.01
C ASN A 25 8.82 -38.14 54.53
N SER A 26 9.03 -38.34 53.22
CA SER A 26 9.69 -39.54 52.69
C SER A 26 10.27 -39.20 51.32
N MET A 27 11.55 -38.80 51.33
CA MET A 27 12.32 -38.54 50.12
C MET A 27 13.13 -39.80 49.78
N ARG A 28 13.32 -40.07 48.48
CA ARG A 28 14.28 -41.03 47.90
C ARG A 28 14.01 -42.52 48.13
N SER A 29 13.55 -43.20 47.08
CA SER A 29 14.38 -44.19 46.37
C SER A 29 13.68 -44.68 45.09
N VAL A 30 14.40 -45.47 44.29
CA VAL A 30 13.97 -46.14 43.03
C VAL A 30 13.86 -45.22 41.80
N GLN A 31 15.00 -45.05 41.15
CA GLN A 31 15.10 -44.83 39.71
C GLN A 31 14.61 -46.05 38.92
N ALA A 32 14.34 -45.78 37.64
CA ALA A 32 14.39 -46.70 36.49
C ALA A 32 13.14 -47.52 36.11
N SER A 33 12.90 -47.48 34.80
CA SER A 33 12.17 -48.45 33.97
C SER A 33 10.64 -48.38 33.85
N ALA A 34 10.25 -47.71 32.75
CA ALA A 34 9.36 -48.23 31.69
C ALA A 34 7.81 -48.10 31.81
N VAL A 35 7.31 -47.26 30.89
CA VAL A 35 6.10 -47.46 30.06
C VAL A 35 4.74 -47.62 30.75
N ALA A 36 4.02 -46.50 30.88
CA ALA A 36 2.71 -46.26 30.24
C ALA A 36 2.19 -44.86 30.62
N ARG A 37 1.89 -43.99 29.64
CA ARG A 37 1.14 -42.74 29.87
C ARG A 37 -0.11 -42.76 29.02
N SER A 38 -1.26 -42.92 29.67
CA SER A 38 -2.56 -42.57 29.09
C SER A 38 -2.61 -41.06 28.91
N HIS A 39 -2.83 -40.62 27.67
CA HIS A 39 -3.23 -39.25 27.40
C HIS A 39 -4.68 -39.06 27.86
N ILE A 40 -4.97 -37.92 28.48
CA ILE A 40 -6.34 -37.40 28.63
C ILE A 40 -6.50 -36.35 27.53
N ASP A 41 -7.48 -36.57 26.66
CA ASP A 41 -7.73 -35.70 25.52
C ASP A 41 -8.28 -34.34 25.96
N TYR A 42 -7.67 -33.28 25.41
CA TYR A 42 -8.28 -31.95 25.33
C TYR A 42 -8.75 -31.78 23.89
N GLU A 43 -10.06 -31.96 23.65
CA GLU A 43 -10.66 -31.63 22.36
C GLU A 43 -10.46 -30.14 22.05
N LYS A 44 -9.75 -29.87 20.94
CA LYS A 44 -9.73 -28.55 20.31
C LYS A 44 -10.83 -28.51 19.26
N PRO A 45 -11.60 -27.41 19.13
CA PRO A 45 -12.52 -27.25 18.01
C PRO A 45 -11.71 -27.09 16.72
N GLU A 46 -11.68 -28.14 15.90
CA GLU A 46 -11.08 -28.12 14.57
C GLU A 46 -12.07 -27.44 13.59
N ILE A 47 -11.71 -26.24 13.12
CA ILE A 47 -12.52 -25.52 12.12
C ILE A 47 -12.31 -26.20 10.77
N LEU A 48 -13.17 -27.17 10.46
CA LEU A 48 -13.22 -27.86 9.18
C LEU A 48 -13.59 -26.87 8.06
N ALA A 49 -12.66 -26.63 7.14
CA ALA A 49 -12.93 -25.86 5.94
C ALA A 49 -13.94 -26.61 5.03
N PRO A 50 -14.95 -25.94 4.46
CA PRO A 50 -15.94 -26.60 3.61
C PRO A 50 -15.30 -27.06 2.30
N THR A 51 -15.49 -28.35 1.97
CA THR A 51 -15.11 -28.92 0.67
C THR A 51 -16.06 -28.44 -0.42
N PRO A 52 -15.58 -27.96 -1.58
CA PRO A 52 -16.45 -27.55 -2.68
C PRO A 52 -17.19 -28.76 -3.27
N ARG A 53 -18.52 -28.76 -3.21
CA ARG A 53 -19.35 -29.71 -3.98
C ARG A 53 -19.44 -29.23 -5.44
N GLN A 54 -19.29 -30.17 -6.37
CA GLN A 54 -19.45 -29.93 -7.80
C GLN A 54 -20.91 -29.59 -8.14
N PRO A 55 -21.18 -28.63 -9.04
CA PRO A 55 -22.50 -28.49 -9.65
C PRO A 55 -22.74 -29.63 -10.65
N ILE A 56 -23.86 -30.35 -10.47
CA ILE A 56 -24.33 -31.39 -11.37
C ILE A 56 -24.67 -30.76 -12.73
N THR A 57 -24.17 -31.35 -13.82
CA THR A 57 -24.43 -30.88 -15.18
C THR A 57 -25.75 -31.43 -15.71
N GLY A 58 -26.68 -30.53 -16.04
CA GLY A 58 -27.95 -30.85 -16.70
C GLY A 58 -27.95 -30.44 -18.18
N SER A 59 -27.93 -31.44 -19.05
CA SER A 59 -28.45 -31.48 -20.43
C SER A 59 -28.28 -30.28 -21.38
N ARG A 60 -27.51 -30.50 -22.46
CA ARG A 60 -27.65 -29.80 -23.76
C ARG A 60 -28.94 -30.25 -24.47
N HIS A 61 -29.57 -29.39 -25.28
CA HIS A 61 -29.95 -29.71 -26.67
C HIS A 61 -30.51 -28.50 -27.46
N LEU A 62 -30.09 -28.39 -28.73
CA LEU A 62 -30.70 -27.64 -29.86
C LEU A 62 -30.74 -26.09 -29.72
N ILE A 63 -30.54 -25.29 -30.77
CA ILE A 63 -30.97 -25.42 -32.18
C ILE A 63 -29.81 -25.18 -33.17
N GLU A 64 -29.83 -25.90 -34.30
CA GLU A 64 -28.99 -25.72 -35.50
C GLU A 64 -29.79 -25.12 -36.69
N HIS A 65 -29.09 -24.87 -37.80
CA HIS A 65 -29.50 -24.30 -39.11
C HIS A 65 -29.32 -22.76 -39.27
N GLY A 66 -28.61 -22.27 -40.30
CA GLY A 66 -27.78 -22.99 -41.26
C GLY A 66 -27.14 -22.11 -42.36
N ALA A 67 -26.12 -22.71 -43.01
CA ALA A 67 -25.70 -22.53 -44.42
C ALA A 67 -25.02 -21.21 -44.87
N GLN A 68 -24.11 -21.17 -45.87
CA GLN A 68 -23.25 -22.15 -46.60
C GLN A 68 -22.22 -21.31 -47.45
N TRP A 69 -21.32 -21.98 -48.19
CA TRP A 69 -20.43 -21.44 -49.28
C TRP A 69 -19.16 -20.65 -48.88
N LEU A 70 -18.03 -20.71 -49.61
CA LEU A 70 -17.33 -21.86 -50.25
C LEU A 70 -15.86 -21.46 -50.60
N ASN A 71 -15.01 -22.48 -50.68
CA ASN A 71 -13.56 -22.57 -50.86
C ASN A 71 -12.79 -21.73 -51.93
N THR A 72 -11.55 -21.36 -51.54
CA THR A 72 -10.22 -21.49 -52.24
C THR A 72 -9.86 -20.88 -53.62
N VAL A 73 -8.86 -19.99 -53.59
CA VAL A 73 -7.50 -20.03 -54.23
C VAL A 73 -7.27 -20.66 -55.63
N SER A 74 -6.57 -19.90 -56.50
CA SER A 74 -5.65 -20.33 -57.60
C SER A 74 -4.97 -19.06 -58.20
N HIS A 75 -3.82 -19.01 -58.90
CA HIS A 75 -2.65 -19.89 -59.14
C HIS A 75 -1.40 -19.02 -59.51
N SER A 76 -0.18 -19.59 -59.48
CA SER A 76 1.14 -19.00 -59.84
C SER A 76 1.46 -19.12 -61.37
N PRO A 77 2.72 -19.03 -61.94
CA PRO A 77 4.09 -18.74 -61.44
C PRO A 77 5.02 -17.90 -62.41
N GLU A 78 6.37 -18.06 -62.25
CA GLU A 78 7.55 -17.65 -63.09
C GLU A 78 8.19 -16.26 -62.79
N SER A 79 9.51 -16.01 -62.77
CA SER A 79 10.77 -16.78 -62.65
C SER A 79 11.88 -15.77 -62.18
N SER A 80 13.14 -16.04 -61.79
CA SER A 80 13.99 -17.24 -61.81
C SER A 80 15.04 -17.22 -60.63
N ARG A 81 16.36 -17.33 -60.92
CA ARG A 81 17.59 -17.32 -60.06
C ARG A 81 18.80 -16.90 -60.99
N PRO A 82 20.10 -16.71 -60.57
CA PRO A 82 20.78 -17.19 -59.33
C PRO A 82 21.94 -16.35 -58.68
N VAL A 83 22.38 -16.85 -57.50
CA VAL A 83 23.77 -16.87 -56.93
C VAL A 83 24.41 -15.65 -56.22
N SER A 84 25.16 -16.00 -55.16
CA SER A 84 25.81 -15.23 -54.08
C SER A 84 27.31 -14.96 -54.35
N PRO A 85 28.19 -14.66 -53.36
CA PRO A 85 28.14 -13.73 -52.19
C PRO A 85 29.38 -12.78 -52.14
N THR A 86 29.45 -11.84 -51.19
CA THR A 86 30.64 -11.49 -50.33
C THR A 86 30.49 -10.14 -49.59
N SER A 87 31.36 -9.93 -48.60
CA SER A 87 31.49 -8.79 -47.67
C SER A 87 32.98 -8.75 -47.23
N PRO A 88 33.53 -7.71 -46.56
CA PRO A 88 33.30 -6.25 -46.57
C PRO A 88 34.61 -5.44 -46.88
N HIS A 89 34.54 -4.11 -47.08
CA HIS A 89 35.35 -3.12 -46.33
C HIS A 89 35.25 -1.64 -46.79
N ARG A 90 34.78 -0.79 -45.88
CA ARG A 90 35.43 0.40 -45.27
C ARG A 90 36.31 1.38 -46.11
N ARG A 91 35.98 2.69 -45.94
CA ARG A 91 36.74 3.96 -46.19
C ARG A 91 36.40 4.67 -47.52
N SER A 92 36.40 5.99 -47.68
CA SER A 92 36.11 7.19 -46.86
C SER A 92 36.54 8.39 -47.72
N SER A 93 35.63 9.28 -48.12
CA SER A 93 35.94 10.62 -48.67
C SER A 93 34.63 11.41 -48.89
N THR A 94 34.38 12.45 -48.10
CA THR A 94 34.56 13.91 -48.37
C THR A 94 33.33 14.61 -48.99
N LEU A 95 33.01 15.79 -48.43
CA LEU A 95 31.84 16.59 -48.76
C LEU A 95 31.86 17.20 -50.17
N SER A 96 30.68 17.33 -50.79
CA SER A 96 30.24 18.54 -51.50
C SER A 96 28.73 18.48 -51.80
N GLY A 97 28.07 19.65 -51.93
CA GLY A 97 26.69 19.74 -52.41
C GLY A 97 25.61 20.05 -51.36
N LEU A 98 25.56 21.30 -50.87
CA LEU A 98 24.32 21.82 -50.25
C LEU A 98 23.27 22.07 -51.34
N SER A 99 22.08 21.48 -51.20
CA SER A 99 20.86 22.00 -51.83
C SER A 99 19.75 22.02 -50.78
N VAL A 100 19.63 23.16 -50.08
CA VAL A 100 18.57 23.37 -49.10
C VAL A 100 17.29 23.74 -49.85
N ARG A 101 16.49 22.73 -50.19
CA ARG A 101 15.09 22.95 -50.61
C ARG A 101 14.25 23.28 -49.39
N PHE A 102 13.74 24.51 -49.31
CA PHE A 102 12.70 24.85 -48.34
C PHE A 102 11.40 24.10 -48.66
N PRO A 103 10.78 23.40 -47.69
CA PRO A 103 9.51 22.71 -47.91
C PRO A 103 8.35 23.72 -47.99
N THR A 104 7.88 24.01 -49.21
CA THR A 104 6.83 25.00 -49.53
C THR A 104 5.39 24.54 -49.23
N SER A 105 5.19 23.67 -48.24
CA SER A 105 3.85 23.27 -47.80
C SER A 105 3.75 23.04 -46.30
N MET A 106 2.65 23.51 -45.69
CA MET A 106 2.27 23.15 -44.32
C MET A 106 2.12 21.64 -44.12
N SER A 107 1.76 20.86 -45.14
CA SER A 107 1.69 19.40 -45.04
C SER A 107 3.07 18.76 -44.89
N SER A 108 4.09 19.28 -45.59
CA SER A 108 5.48 18.84 -45.41
C SER A 108 6.08 19.31 -44.09
N LEU A 109 5.66 20.45 -43.55
CA LEU A 109 6.06 20.89 -42.21
C LEU A 109 5.45 19.97 -41.13
N HIS A 110 4.17 19.62 -41.26
CA HIS A 110 3.52 18.63 -40.39
C HIS A 110 4.19 17.26 -40.50
N ALA A 111 4.45 16.76 -41.71
CA ALA A 111 5.14 15.49 -41.90
C ALA A 111 6.57 15.49 -41.34
N ALA A 112 7.31 16.60 -41.45
CA ALA A 112 8.63 16.75 -40.85
C ALA A 112 8.58 16.79 -39.31
N VAL A 113 7.57 17.46 -38.72
CA VAL A 113 7.32 17.44 -37.27
C VAL A 113 6.93 16.03 -36.82
N ASP A 114 6.01 15.35 -37.52
CA ASP A 114 5.60 13.98 -37.21
C ASP A 114 6.70 12.94 -37.46
N ALA A 115 7.71 13.26 -38.27
CA ALA A 115 8.93 12.45 -38.42
C ALA A 115 9.98 12.74 -37.34
N ALA A 116 10.05 13.99 -36.84
CA ALA A 116 10.92 14.38 -35.73
C ALA A 116 10.40 13.93 -34.35
N VAL A 117 9.08 13.71 -34.23
CA VAL A 117 8.41 13.10 -33.07
C VAL A 117 8.75 11.61 -33.03
N GLY A 118 9.69 11.24 -32.15
CA GLY A 118 10.15 9.86 -32.00
C GLY A 118 9.05 8.89 -31.52
N PRO A 119 9.25 7.57 -31.64
CA PRO A 119 8.24 6.57 -31.26
C PRO A 119 7.73 6.69 -29.81
N ALA A 120 8.57 7.19 -28.90
CA ALA A 120 8.20 7.46 -27.52
C ALA A 120 7.16 8.59 -27.39
N ASP A 121 7.28 9.69 -28.14
CA ASP A 121 6.31 10.79 -28.07
C ASP A 121 4.95 10.41 -28.70
N LYS A 122 4.95 9.58 -29.75
CA LYS A 122 3.72 9.00 -30.32
C LYS A 122 3.01 8.07 -29.33
N GLU A 123 3.74 7.26 -28.56
CA GLU A 123 3.15 6.45 -27.48
C GLU A 123 2.78 7.26 -26.24
N ALA A 124 3.47 8.39 -25.99
CA ALA A 124 3.07 9.35 -24.96
C ALA A 124 1.73 10.04 -25.30
N GLU A 125 1.15 9.82 -26.49
CA GLU A 125 -0.24 10.14 -26.84
C GLU A 125 -1.25 9.04 -26.49
N HIS A 126 -0.80 7.81 -26.25
CA HIS A 126 -1.66 6.63 -26.09
C HIS A 126 -2.22 6.42 -24.67
N ALA A 127 -1.74 7.17 -23.68
CA ALA A 127 -2.33 7.21 -22.33
C ALA A 127 -3.73 7.85 -22.34
N MET A 128 -4.76 7.06 -21.97
CA MET A 128 -6.16 7.52 -21.99
C MET A 128 -6.38 8.74 -21.08
N ALA A 129 -5.81 8.73 -19.87
CA ALA A 129 -5.89 9.85 -18.93
C ALA A 129 -5.31 11.14 -19.54
N LYS A 130 -4.11 11.04 -20.13
CA LYS A 130 -3.39 12.16 -20.75
C LYS A 130 -4.10 12.67 -22.01
N ARG A 131 -4.83 11.84 -22.75
CA ARG A 131 -5.72 12.29 -23.85
C ARG A 131 -6.95 13.02 -23.32
N TRP A 132 -7.66 12.44 -22.36
CA TRP A 132 -8.89 13.02 -21.82
C TRP A 132 -8.63 14.38 -21.16
N ILE A 133 -7.61 14.49 -20.30
CA ILE A 133 -7.25 15.77 -19.67
C ILE A 133 -6.78 16.80 -20.72
N ARG A 134 -6.05 16.38 -21.77
CA ARG A 134 -5.74 17.27 -22.91
C ARG A 134 -6.99 17.82 -23.57
N TRP A 135 -7.94 16.95 -23.87
CA TRP A 135 -9.18 17.30 -24.55
C TRP A 135 -10.02 18.27 -23.70
N MET A 136 -10.19 17.97 -22.41
CA MET A 136 -10.86 18.86 -21.45
C MET A 136 -10.21 20.26 -21.42
N HIS A 137 -8.88 20.32 -21.35
CA HIS A 137 -8.16 21.60 -21.36
C HIS A 137 -8.29 22.34 -22.70
N LYS A 138 -8.18 21.65 -23.85
CA LYS A 138 -8.35 22.24 -25.19
C LYS A 138 -9.77 22.79 -25.41
N ARG A 139 -10.78 22.20 -24.78
CA ARG A 139 -12.19 22.66 -24.83
C ARG A 139 -12.51 23.74 -23.78
N GLY A 140 -11.52 24.30 -23.08
CA GLY A 140 -11.73 25.30 -22.02
C GLY A 140 -12.24 24.74 -20.68
N MET A 141 -12.62 23.46 -20.63
CA MET A 141 -13.24 22.79 -19.47
C MET A 141 -12.23 22.38 -18.38
N LYS A 142 -11.17 23.18 -18.17
CA LYS A 142 -10.09 22.91 -17.20
C LYS A 142 -10.57 22.75 -15.75
N ALA A 143 -11.64 23.46 -15.37
CA ALA A 143 -12.23 23.39 -14.03
C ALA A 143 -12.97 22.07 -13.78
N TRP A 144 -13.60 21.51 -14.81
CA TRP A 144 -14.39 20.27 -14.73
C TRP A 144 -13.55 19.00 -14.63
N VAL A 145 -12.24 19.07 -14.87
CA VAL A 145 -11.35 17.89 -14.79
C VAL A 145 -11.39 17.23 -13.41
N ILE A 146 -11.37 18.00 -12.32
CA ILE A 146 -11.41 17.42 -10.96
C ILE A 146 -12.80 16.85 -10.66
N PRO A 147 -13.92 17.61 -10.76
CA PRO A 147 -15.26 17.06 -10.54
C PRO A 147 -15.55 15.79 -11.36
N CYS A 148 -15.22 15.77 -12.65
CA CYS A 148 -15.42 14.58 -13.49
C CYS A 148 -14.53 13.40 -13.08
N SER A 149 -13.30 13.65 -12.60
CA SER A 149 -12.41 12.58 -12.09
C SER A 149 -12.95 11.98 -10.79
N LEU A 150 -13.48 12.84 -9.90
CA LEU A 150 -14.08 12.41 -8.64
C LEU A 150 -15.39 11.64 -8.87
N LEU A 151 -16.25 12.13 -9.77
CA LEU A 151 -17.47 11.42 -10.17
C LEU A 151 -17.14 10.06 -10.79
N ALA A 152 -16.18 9.98 -11.71
CA ALA A 152 -15.74 8.72 -12.29
C ALA A 152 -15.13 7.76 -11.24
N SER A 153 -14.37 8.28 -10.27
CA SER A 153 -13.86 7.49 -9.12
C SER A 153 -15.01 6.94 -8.28
N ALA A 154 -16.00 7.76 -7.93
CA ALA A 154 -17.18 7.33 -7.19
C ALA A 154 -18.00 6.28 -7.96
N CYS A 155 -18.27 6.49 -9.26
CA CYS A 155 -18.94 5.50 -10.10
C CYS A 155 -18.20 4.16 -10.14
N ILE A 156 -16.86 4.16 -10.30
CA ILE A 156 -16.07 2.92 -10.26
C ILE A 156 -16.17 2.24 -8.88
N LYS A 157 -16.07 3.00 -7.78
CA LYS A 157 -16.22 2.47 -6.41
C LYS A 157 -17.58 1.80 -6.20
N PHE A 158 -18.67 2.42 -6.66
CA PHE A 158 -20.00 1.81 -6.63
C PHE A 158 -20.09 0.56 -7.52
N CYS A 159 -19.57 0.59 -8.76
CA CYS A 159 -19.56 -0.57 -9.65
C CYS A 159 -18.79 -1.77 -9.06
N VAL A 160 -17.67 -1.53 -8.37
CA VAL A 160 -16.97 -2.58 -7.62
C VAL A 160 -17.83 -3.08 -6.45
N GLY A 161 -18.47 -2.15 -5.72
CA GLY A 161 -19.32 -2.44 -4.58
C GLY A 161 -20.61 -3.22 -4.88
N LEU A 162 -21.06 -3.27 -6.14
CA LEU A 162 -22.14 -4.15 -6.59
C LEU A 162 -21.80 -5.63 -6.41
N GLY A 163 -20.52 -5.99 -6.49
CA GLY A 163 -20.02 -7.34 -6.31
C GLY A 163 -20.21 -7.89 -4.89
N SER A 164 -19.71 -9.12 -4.71
CA SER A 164 -19.61 -9.79 -3.41
C SER A 164 -18.62 -9.07 -2.47
N TYR A 165 -18.56 -9.50 -1.21
CA TYR A 165 -17.69 -8.96 -0.15
C TYR A 165 -17.06 -10.09 0.66
N SER A 166 -16.10 -9.75 1.51
CA SER A 166 -15.43 -10.69 2.43
C SER A 166 -16.45 -11.46 3.26
N GLY A 167 -16.54 -12.78 3.02
CA GLY A 167 -17.41 -13.71 3.75
C GLY A 167 -18.91 -13.64 3.42
N LYS A 168 -19.30 -13.17 2.21
CA LYS A 168 -20.71 -13.26 1.77
C LYS A 168 -21.19 -14.72 1.76
N GLY A 169 -22.31 -15.00 2.43
CA GLY A 169 -22.92 -16.32 2.46
C GLY A 169 -22.11 -17.41 3.16
N THR A 170 -21.19 -17.05 4.08
CA THR A 170 -20.36 -18.02 4.83
C THR A 170 -20.64 -18.00 6.34
N PRO A 171 -21.83 -18.43 6.81
CA PRO A 171 -22.11 -18.60 8.23
C PRO A 171 -21.21 -19.69 8.86
N PRO A 172 -21.00 -19.67 10.19
CA PRO A 172 -21.60 -18.75 11.15
C PRO A 172 -20.82 -17.44 11.36
N ILE A 173 -19.54 -17.37 10.98
CA ILE A 173 -18.67 -16.22 11.29
C ILE A 173 -18.64 -15.16 10.18
N PHE A 174 -18.90 -15.49 8.92
CA PHE A 174 -18.78 -14.54 7.79
C PHE A 174 -17.34 -13.98 7.66
N GLY A 175 -17.17 -12.71 7.26
CA GLY A 175 -15.87 -12.10 6.97
C GLY A 175 -15.77 -10.64 7.40
N ASP A 176 -14.77 -9.91 6.87
CA ASP A 176 -14.45 -8.53 7.26
C ASP A 176 -15.66 -7.57 7.16
N TYR A 177 -16.60 -7.80 6.24
CA TYR A 177 -17.85 -7.03 6.15
C TYR A 177 -18.67 -7.11 7.45
N GLU A 178 -18.87 -8.33 7.96
CA GLU A 178 -19.61 -8.59 9.19
C GLU A 178 -18.83 -8.09 10.40
N ALA A 179 -17.50 -8.17 10.39
CA ALA A 179 -16.67 -7.59 11.44
C ALA A 179 -16.93 -6.08 11.61
N GLN A 180 -16.92 -5.32 10.50
CA GLN A 180 -17.22 -3.89 10.55
C GLN A 180 -18.67 -3.61 10.98
N ARG A 181 -19.65 -4.41 10.52
CA ARG A 181 -21.06 -4.25 10.90
C ARG A 181 -21.27 -4.52 12.39
N HIS A 182 -20.68 -5.60 12.89
CA HIS A 182 -20.77 -5.95 14.30
C HIS A 182 -20.09 -4.89 15.19
N TRP A 183 -19.01 -4.24 14.75
CA TRP A 183 -18.44 -3.10 15.47
C TRP A 183 -19.40 -1.91 15.55
N MET A 184 -20.23 -1.66 14.52
CA MET A 184 -21.28 -0.63 14.57
C MET A 184 -22.41 -1.00 15.55
N GLU A 185 -22.85 -2.26 15.57
CA GLU A 185 -23.81 -2.80 16.55
C GLU A 185 -23.30 -2.70 17.99
N LEU A 186 -22.10 -3.21 18.23
CA LEU A 186 -21.44 -3.28 19.54
C LEU A 186 -21.22 -1.88 20.12
N THR A 187 -20.72 -0.94 19.31
CA THR A 187 -20.35 0.39 19.84
C THR A 187 -21.53 1.25 20.25
N ILE A 188 -22.71 1.08 19.63
CA ILE A 188 -23.92 1.86 20.00
C ILE A 188 -24.71 1.24 21.17
N HIS A 189 -24.61 -0.08 21.39
CA HIS A 189 -25.34 -0.77 22.46
C HIS A 189 -24.51 -0.96 23.75
N MET A 190 -23.19 -1.09 23.64
CA MET A 190 -22.32 -1.39 24.78
C MET A 190 -21.70 -0.10 25.36
N PRO A 191 -21.58 0.03 26.69
CA PRO A 191 -20.76 1.09 27.30
C PRO A 191 -19.31 1.03 26.80
N ILE A 192 -18.65 2.18 26.63
CA ILE A 192 -17.31 2.27 26.01
C ILE A 192 -16.28 1.33 26.65
N ARG A 193 -16.31 1.19 27.99
CA ARG A 193 -15.44 0.27 28.75
C ARG A 193 -15.59 -1.21 28.37
N ARG A 194 -16.66 -1.61 27.67
CA ARG A 194 -16.92 -2.98 27.19
C ARG A 194 -16.62 -3.20 25.71
N TRP A 195 -16.28 -2.15 24.95
CA TRP A 195 -16.05 -2.27 23.49
C TRP A 195 -14.94 -3.26 23.12
N TYR A 196 -13.94 -3.42 23.99
CA TYR A 196 -12.77 -4.29 23.78
C TYR A 196 -12.84 -5.62 24.54
N THR A 197 -13.95 -5.90 25.25
CA THR A 197 -14.10 -7.09 26.11
C THR A 197 -15.40 -7.87 25.88
N TYR A 198 -16.38 -7.30 25.16
CA TYR A 198 -17.60 -8.01 24.76
C TYR A 198 -17.33 -9.00 23.61
N ASP A 199 -17.99 -10.16 23.69
CA ASP A 199 -17.93 -11.32 22.78
C ASP A 199 -16.70 -11.43 21.86
N LEU A 200 -15.56 -11.71 22.47
CA LEU A 200 -14.28 -11.78 21.76
C LEU A 200 -14.17 -12.91 20.72
N GLN A 201 -15.13 -13.84 20.69
CA GLN A 201 -15.18 -14.95 19.72
C GLN A 201 -15.93 -14.55 18.44
N TYR A 202 -16.81 -13.56 18.50
CA TYR A 202 -17.58 -13.08 17.34
C TYR A 202 -17.12 -11.67 16.94
N TRP A 203 -16.04 -11.58 16.15
CA TRP A 203 -15.49 -10.32 15.65
C TRP A 203 -15.24 -9.24 16.71
N GLY A 204 -14.65 -9.61 17.84
CA GLY A 204 -14.19 -8.65 18.85
C GLY A 204 -13.35 -7.51 18.27
N LEU A 205 -13.45 -6.32 18.86
CA LEU A 205 -12.91 -5.10 18.26
C LEU A 205 -11.36 -5.04 18.38
N ASP A 206 -10.68 -5.19 17.25
CA ASP A 206 -9.22 -5.35 17.15
C ASP A 206 -8.46 -4.09 16.70
N TYR A 207 -9.16 -3.00 16.40
CA TYR A 207 -8.57 -1.74 15.93
C TYR A 207 -8.57 -0.66 17.03
N PRO A 208 -7.69 0.36 16.97
CA PRO A 208 -7.57 1.36 18.03
C PRO A 208 -8.77 2.33 18.07
N PRO A 209 -8.90 3.16 19.12
CA PRO A 209 -10.16 3.82 19.47
C PRO A 209 -10.79 4.71 18.38
N LEU A 210 -10.02 5.27 17.44
CA LEU A 210 -10.62 6.10 16.36
C LEU A 210 -11.46 5.26 15.39
N THR A 211 -11.12 3.99 15.15
CA THR A 211 -12.03 3.08 14.42
C THR A 211 -13.32 2.86 15.22
N ALA A 212 -13.23 2.67 16.53
CA ALA A 212 -14.41 2.45 17.37
C ALA A 212 -15.33 3.68 17.38
N TYR A 213 -14.78 4.90 17.46
CA TYR A 213 -15.56 6.13 17.36
C TYR A 213 -16.20 6.34 15.97
N VAL A 214 -15.53 5.93 14.89
CA VAL A 214 -16.12 5.97 13.54
C VAL A 214 -17.20 4.89 13.36
N SER A 215 -16.99 3.69 13.90
CA SER A 215 -18.00 2.62 13.92
C SER A 215 -19.23 3.03 14.73
N TRP A 216 -19.03 3.71 15.86
CA TRP A 216 -20.10 4.29 16.68
C TRP A 216 -20.92 5.32 15.91
N LEU A 217 -20.26 6.26 15.22
CA LEU A 217 -20.94 7.26 14.39
C LEU A 217 -21.71 6.61 13.24
N CYS A 218 -21.11 5.65 12.52
CA CYS A 218 -21.79 4.91 11.46
C CYS A 218 -22.97 4.08 12.02
N GLY A 219 -22.81 3.43 13.18
CA GLY A 219 -23.87 2.68 13.86
C GLY A 219 -25.05 3.54 14.28
N ILE A 220 -24.80 4.77 14.75
CA ILE A 220 -25.88 5.73 15.04
C ILE A 220 -26.67 6.08 13.79
N VAL A 221 -26.00 6.25 12.64
CA VAL A 221 -26.69 6.50 11.36
C VAL A 221 -27.44 5.25 10.90
N ALA A 222 -26.84 4.06 11.00
CA ALA A 222 -27.48 2.79 10.67
C ALA A 222 -28.77 2.59 11.47
N HIS A 223 -28.70 2.74 12.80
CA HIS A 223 -29.83 2.57 13.70
C HIS A 223 -30.99 3.56 13.43
N ARG A 224 -30.68 4.78 12.98
CA ARG A 224 -31.70 5.77 12.59
C ARG A 224 -32.37 5.48 11.25
N LEU A 225 -31.68 4.80 10.33
CA LEU A 225 -32.22 4.43 9.03
C LEU A 225 -33.01 3.12 9.12
N GLU A 226 -32.46 2.11 9.77
CA GLU A 226 -33.07 0.80 9.97
C GLU A 226 -32.45 0.12 11.21
N PRO A 227 -33.14 0.13 12.36
CA PRO A 227 -32.66 -0.47 13.61
C PRO A 227 -32.25 -1.95 13.48
N SER A 228 -32.87 -2.71 12.58
CA SER A 228 -32.61 -4.15 12.43
C SER A 228 -31.22 -4.49 11.89
N TRP A 229 -30.53 -3.56 11.22
CA TRP A 229 -29.15 -3.78 10.72
C TRP A 229 -28.09 -3.86 11.82
N VAL A 230 -28.39 -3.30 13.00
CA VAL A 230 -27.45 -3.17 14.13
C VAL A 230 -28.08 -3.58 15.46
N ALA A 231 -29.20 -4.31 15.44
CA ALA A 231 -29.87 -4.81 16.64
C ALA A 231 -28.98 -5.83 17.39
N LEU A 232 -28.66 -5.53 18.65
CA LEU A 232 -27.77 -6.34 19.48
C LEU A 232 -28.17 -7.82 19.50
N ASP A 233 -27.22 -8.69 19.18
CA ASP A 233 -27.31 -10.16 19.14
C ASP A 233 -28.31 -10.76 18.12
N LYS A 234 -29.16 -9.93 17.51
CA LYS A 234 -30.17 -10.34 16.51
C LYS A 234 -29.77 -10.04 15.07
N SER A 235 -28.85 -9.09 14.86
CA SER A 235 -28.42 -8.62 13.54
C SER A 235 -27.15 -9.30 13.01
N ARG A 236 -26.60 -10.24 13.78
CA ARG A 236 -25.41 -11.04 13.43
C ARG A 236 -25.60 -11.77 12.10
N GLY A 237 -24.74 -11.50 11.13
CA GLY A 237 -24.79 -12.11 9.79
C GLY A 237 -25.89 -11.58 8.86
N ILE A 238 -26.37 -10.35 9.04
CA ILE A 238 -27.41 -9.78 8.17
C ILE A 238 -26.88 -9.44 6.77
N GLU A 239 -27.46 -10.06 5.75
CA GLU A 239 -27.05 -9.92 4.33
C GLU A 239 -28.09 -9.21 3.45
N THR A 240 -28.93 -8.34 4.03
CA THR A 240 -29.91 -7.58 3.24
C THR A 240 -29.22 -6.61 2.27
N GLU A 241 -29.69 -6.51 1.03
CA GLU A 241 -29.07 -5.63 0.03
C GLU A 241 -29.15 -4.15 0.43
N ALA A 242 -30.14 -3.74 1.24
CA ALA A 242 -30.20 -2.39 1.81
C ALA A 242 -29.08 -2.13 2.83
N SER A 243 -28.80 -3.07 3.73
CA SER A 243 -27.64 -3.02 4.64
C SER A 243 -26.32 -2.97 3.85
N LYS A 244 -26.19 -3.79 2.80
CA LYS A 244 -25.04 -3.77 1.89
C LYS A 244 -24.85 -2.40 1.23
N VAL A 245 -25.90 -1.77 0.72
CA VAL A 245 -25.81 -0.42 0.13
C VAL A 245 -25.38 0.61 1.16
N PHE A 246 -25.95 0.59 2.38
CA PHE A 246 -25.53 1.47 3.47
C PHE A 246 -24.05 1.29 3.82
N MET A 247 -23.60 0.06 4.02
CA MET A 247 -22.22 -0.26 4.36
C MET A 247 -21.26 0.13 3.23
N ARG A 248 -21.59 -0.11 1.95
CA ARG A 248 -20.77 0.37 0.82
C ARG A 248 -20.68 1.89 0.79
N LEU A 249 -21.76 2.59 1.13
CA LEU A 249 -21.82 4.05 1.16
C LEU A 249 -20.93 4.64 2.27
N THR A 250 -20.87 4.05 3.47
CA THR A 250 -19.99 4.56 4.55
C THR A 250 -18.52 4.54 4.14
N VAL A 251 -18.05 3.49 3.44
CA VAL A 251 -16.67 3.43 2.91
C VAL A 251 -16.44 4.53 1.86
N VAL A 252 -17.36 4.72 0.91
CA VAL A 252 -17.27 5.77 -0.12
C VAL A 252 -17.26 7.17 0.48
N LEU A 253 -18.09 7.45 1.49
CA LEU A 253 -18.14 8.75 2.15
C LEU A 253 -16.87 9.04 2.95
N LEU A 254 -16.36 8.08 3.71
CA LEU A 254 -15.14 8.27 4.51
C LEU A 254 -13.88 8.44 3.63
N ASP A 255 -13.78 7.69 2.52
CA ASP A 255 -12.77 7.92 1.49
C ASP A 255 -12.89 9.33 0.87
N ALA A 256 -14.10 9.76 0.51
CA ALA A 256 -14.35 11.07 -0.09
C ALA A 256 -14.06 12.26 0.85
N VAL A 257 -14.23 12.07 2.16
CA VAL A 257 -13.98 13.11 3.19
C VAL A 257 -12.52 13.13 3.65
N ILE A 258 -11.83 11.99 3.68
CA ILE A 258 -10.48 11.88 4.29
C ILE A 258 -9.39 11.62 3.26
N TYR A 259 -9.53 10.59 2.40
CA TYR A 259 -8.48 10.20 1.47
C TYR A 259 -8.41 11.12 0.25
N VAL A 260 -9.56 11.41 -0.37
CA VAL A 260 -9.64 12.25 -1.59
C VAL A 260 -9.09 13.66 -1.39
N PRO A 261 -9.40 14.41 -0.30
CA PRO A 261 -8.83 15.74 -0.11
C PRO A 261 -7.32 15.68 0.16
N ALA A 262 -6.82 14.66 0.85
CA ALA A 262 -5.39 14.45 1.04
C ALA A 262 -4.65 14.20 -0.30
N LEU A 263 -5.25 13.44 -1.22
CA LEU A 263 -4.73 13.26 -2.59
C LEU A 263 -4.73 14.58 -3.38
N VAL A 264 -5.83 15.35 -3.31
CA VAL A 264 -5.91 16.66 -3.99
C VAL A 264 -4.85 17.60 -3.44
N MET A 265 -4.71 17.73 -2.12
CA MET A 265 -3.67 18.53 -1.48
C MET A 265 -2.26 18.10 -1.92
N PHE A 266 -1.97 16.79 -1.87
CA PHE A 266 -0.66 16.24 -2.25
C PHE A 266 -0.23 16.70 -3.65
N THR A 267 -1.11 16.54 -4.66
CA THR A 267 -0.83 16.93 -6.05
C THR A 267 -0.74 18.45 -6.29
N ARG A 268 -1.10 19.30 -5.31
CA ARG A 268 -0.86 20.75 -5.39
C ARG A 268 0.38 21.19 -4.60
N ILE A 269 0.66 20.55 -3.47
CA ILE A 269 1.75 20.89 -2.55
C ILE A 269 3.10 20.33 -3.04
N TRP A 270 3.13 19.10 -3.56
CA TRP A 270 4.36 18.43 -3.96
C TRP A 270 4.78 18.71 -5.42
N GLU A 271 3.88 19.29 -6.23
CA GLU A 271 4.13 19.63 -7.63
C GLU A 271 3.91 21.13 -7.99
N PRO A 272 4.28 22.13 -7.17
CA PRO A 272 3.84 23.52 -7.36
C PRO A 272 4.31 24.13 -8.70
N SER A 273 5.44 23.67 -9.23
CA SER A 273 6.02 24.10 -10.51
C SER A 273 5.49 23.33 -11.74
N ARG A 274 4.70 22.27 -11.57
CA ARG A 274 4.14 21.49 -12.69
C ARG A 274 2.86 22.12 -13.21
N SER A 275 2.57 21.89 -14.49
CA SER A 275 1.32 22.37 -15.10
C SER A 275 0.09 21.77 -14.40
N LYS A 276 -1.01 22.53 -14.32
CA LYS A 276 -2.29 22.02 -13.77
C LYS A 276 -2.74 20.71 -14.43
N ARG A 277 -2.42 20.51 -15.71
CA ARG A 277 -2.67 19.26 -16.45
C ARG A 277 -1.86 18.08 -15.91
N THR A 278 -0.59 18.30 -15.52
CA THR A 278 0.27 17.29 -14.90
C THR A 278 -0.25 16.92 -13.52
N GLN A 279 -0.54 17.92 -12.68
CA GLN A 279 -1.12 17.71 -11.34
C GLN A 279 -2.46 16.95 -11.41
N ASN A 280 -3.31 17.26 -12.40
CA ASN A 280 -4.57 16.55 -12.61
C ASN A 280 -4.36 15.09 -13.09
N LEU A 281 -3.29 14.82 -13.85
CA LEU A 281 -2.92 13.47 -14.27
C LEU A 281 -2.39 12.66 -13.07
N ALA A 282 -1.52 13.26 -12.24
CA ALA A 282 -1.03 12.68 -11.00
C ALA A 282 -2.19 12.32 -10.05
N LEU A 283 -3.15 13.23 -9.87
CA LEU A 283 -4.35 12.99 -9.07
C LEU A 283 -5.16 11.79 -9.59
N ALA A 284 -5.35 11.70 -10.90
CA ALA A 284 -6.08 10.59 -11.49
C ALA A 284 -5.34 9.25 -11.36
N THR A 285 -4.01 9.22 -11.53
CA THR A 285 -3.18 8.03 -11.26
C THR A 285 -3.40 7.47 -9.86
N LEU A 286 -3.51 8.37 -8.86
CA LEU A 286 -3.73 8.03 -7.45
C LEU A 286 -5.18 7.60 -7.18
N LEU A 287 -6.17 8.34 -7.67
CA LEU A 287 -7.61 8.06 -7.47
C LEU A 287 -8.08 6.70 -8.02
N PHE A 288 -7.40 6.19 -9.04
CA PHE A 288 -7.75 4.93 -9.71
C PHE A 288 -6.84 3.75 -9.34
N GLN A 289 -6.04 3.86 -8.27
CA GLN A 289 -5.11 2.80 -7.86
C GLN A 289 -5.86 1.47 -7.58
N PRO A 290 -5.62 0.40 -8.35
CA PRO A 290 -6.50 -0.78 -8.36
C PRO A 290 -6.48 -1.57 -7.06
N ALA A 291 -5.33 -1.67 -6.38
CA ALA A 291 -5.18 -2.43 -5.15
C ALA A 291 -6.08 -1.89 -4.02
N LEU A 292 -6.05 -0.58 -3.78
CA LEU A 292 -6.91 0.05 -2.76
C LEU A 292 -8.39 -0.01 -3.17
N LEU A 293 -8.70 0.20 -4.46
CA LEU A 293 -10.08 0.11 -4.96
C LEU A 293 -10.71 -1.27 -4.72
N LEU A 294 -9.95 -2.35 -4.97
CA LEU A 294 -10.42 -3.72 -4.79
C LEU A 294 -10.63 -4.08 -3.32
N ILE A 295 -9.74 -3.63 -2.42
CA ILE A 295 -9.81 -3.99 -1.02
C ILE A 295 -10.85 -3.16 -0.25
N ASP A 296 -10.89 -1.84 -0.42
CA ASP A 296 -11.83 -1.02 0.34
C ASP A 296 -13.27 -1.19 -0.17
N PHE A 297 -13.49 -1.08 -1.49
CA PHE A 297 -14.84 -1.06 -2.07
C PHE A 297 -15.34 -2.42 -2.57
N GLY A 298 -14.45 -3.41 -2.71
CA GLY A 298 -14.78 -4.80 -3.05
C GLY A 298 -14.76 -5.71 -1.83
N HIS A 299 -13.58 -5.96 -1.25
CA HIS A 299 -13.41 -6.85 -0.09
C HIS A 299 -14.13 -6.33 1.17
N PHE A 300 -14.31 -5.01 1.28
CA PHE A 300 -14.92 -4.26 2.39
C PHE A 300 -13.95 -3.92 3.53
N GLN A 301 -13.28 -2.78 3.39
CA GLN A 301 -12.32 -2.26 4.37
C GLN A 301 -12.27 -0.73 4.36
N TYR A 302 -11.78 -0.13 5.44
CA TYR A 302 -11.58 1.32 5.59
C TYR A 302 -10.08 1.70 5.57
N ASN A 303 -9.27 1.19 4.65
CA ASN A 303 -7.82 1.49 4.65
C ASN A 303 -7.54 2.93 4.16
N SER A 304 -8.34 3.42 3.21
CA SER A 304 -8.36 4.80 2.70
C SER A 304 -8.33 5.85 3.82
N VAL A 305 -9.05 5.65 4.92
CA VAL A 305 -9.06 6.56 6.08
C VAL A 305 -7.68 6.66 6.75
N MET A 306 -7.07 5.52 7.08
CA MET A 306 -5.70 5.45 7.63
C MET A 306 -4.69 6.06 6.65
N LEU A 307 -4.74 5.66 5.37
CA LEU A 307 -3.83 6.18 4.34
C LEU A 307 -4.01 7.68 4.11
N GLY A 308 -5.23 8.20 4.26
CA GLY A 308 -5.57 9.62 4.16
C GLY A 308 -5.00 10.44 5.31
N PHE A 309 -5.13 9.98 6.56
CA PHE A 309 -4.47 10.62 7.70
C PHE A 309 -2.92 10.59 7.59
N THR A 310 -2.34 9.49 7.12
CA THR A 310 -0.89 9.44 6.79
C THR A 310 -0.53 10.46 5.70
N LEU A 311 -1.35 10.61 4.66
CA LEU A 311 -1.09 11.54 3.57
C LEU A 311 -1.30 13.02 3.99
N PHE A 312 -2.26 13.31 4.85
CA PHE A 312 -2.37 14.62 5.50
C PHE A 312 -1.11 14.95 6.32
N ALA A 313 -0.54 13.96 7.04
CA ALA A 313 0.72 14.16 7.75
C ALA A 313 1.87 14.54 6.81
N ILE A 314 2.03 13.79 5.71
CA ILE A 314 3.04 14.05 4.66
C ILE A 314 2.84 15.44 4.04
N ASN A 315 1.59 15.84 3.76
CA ASN A 315 1.27 17.17 3.23
C ASN A 315 1.59 18.29 4.23
N ALA A 316 1.28 18.10 5.51
CA ALA A 316 1.60 19.06 6.56
C ALA A 316 3.12 19.24 6.72
N PHE A 317 3.91 18.16 6.66
CA PHE A 317 5.37 18.24 6.68
C PHE A 317 5.93 19.05 5.49
N ALA A 318 5.33 18.92 4.30
CA ALA A 318 5.72 19.70 3.12
C ALA A 318 5.32 21.19 3.19
N LEU A 319 4.32 21.53 4.02
CA LEU A 319 3.95 22.90 4.38
C LEU A 319 4.69 23.40 5.64
N GLU A 320 5.69 22.67 6.13
CA GLU A 320 6.46 22.96 7.36
C GLU A 320 5.59 23.00 8.65
N GLN A 321 4.37 22.43 8.61
CA GLN A 321 3.40 22.36 9.70
C GLN A 321 3.56 21.08 10.55
N ASP A 322 4.75 20.86 11.10
CA ASP A 322 5.13 19.57 11.71
C ASP A 322 4.20 19.09 12.82
N LEU A 323 3.68 20.00 13.65
CA LEU A 323 2.79 19.65 14.78
C LEU A 323 1.44 19.12 14.29
N PHE A 324 0.88 19.72 13.24
CA PHE A 324 -0.34 19.23 12.60
C PHE A 324 -0.09 17.91 11.86
N GLY A 325 1.10 17.75 11.27
CA GLY A 325 1.51 16.49 10.66
C GLY A 325 1.65 15.36 11.67
N ALA A 326 2.25 15.62 12.83
CA ALA A 326 2.33 14.66 13.94
C ALA A 326 0.93 14.29 14.47
N PHE A 327 0.06 15.28 14.68
CA PHE A 327 -1.36 15.05 15.03
C PHE A 327 -2.06 14.13 14.01
N CYS A 328 -1.97 14.43 12.72
CA CYS A 328 -2.57 13.61 11.66
C CYS A 328 -1.99 12.18 11.64
N PHE A 329 -0.68 12.01 11.87
CA PHE A 329 -0.09 10.67 11.92
C PHE A 329 -0.54 9.88 13.16
N VAL A 330 -0.75 10.53 14.32
CA VAL A 330 -1.37 9.88 15.48
C VAL A 330 -2.83 9.49 15.19
N LEU A 331 -3.61 10.28 14.44
CA LEU A 331 -4.94 9.86 14.00
C LEU A 331 -4.88 8.63 13.07
N SER A 332 -3.89 8.55 12.17
CA SER A 332 -3.67 7.36 11.33
C SER A 332 -3.41 6.11 12.17
N LEU A 333 -2.48 6.21 13.13
CA LEU A 333 -2.18 5.16 14.11
C LEU A 333 -3.39 4.80 14.97
N GLY A 334 -4.18 5.80 15.37
CA GLY A 334 -5.41 5.65 16.15
C GLY A 334 -6.56 5.02 15.36
N PHE A 335 -6.52 5.05 14.02
CA PHE A 335 -7.49 4.39 13.16
C PHE A 335 -7.12 2.93 12.91
N LYS A 336 -5.89 2.66 12.47
CA LYS A 336 -5.36 1.31 12.23
C LYS A 336 -3.89 1.25 12.62
N GLN A 337 -3.56 0.33 13.54
CA GLN A 337 -2.20 0.14 14.06
C GLN A 337 -1.16 -0.23 12.99
N MET A 338 -1.60 -0.72 11.83
CA MET A 338 -0.73 -1.02 10.69
C MET A 338 0.04 0.22 10.21
N ALA A 339 -0.46 1.44 10.43
CA ALA A 339 0.27 2.69 10.14
C ALA A 339 1.64 2.80 10.85
N LEU A 340 1.92 1.97 11.88
CA LEU A 340 3.25 1.81 12.46
C LEU A 340 4.33 1.44 11.43
N TYR A 341 3.97 0.86 10.29
CA TYR A 341 4.90 0.56 9.19
C TYR A 341 5.59 1.84 8.65
N TYR A 342 4.97 3.01 8.85
CA TYR A 342 5.55 4.32 8.52
C TYR A 342 6.25 5.01 9.69
N ALA A 343 6.10 4.52 10.93
CA ALA A 343 6.56 5.22 12.12
C ALA A 343 8.09 5.44 12.15
N PRO A 344 8.96 4.48 11.76
CA PRO A 344 10.39 4.76 11.66
C PRO A 344 10.76 5.81 10.60
N ALA A 345 10.00 5.91 9.50
CA ALA A 345 10.21 6.91 8.47
C ALA A 345 9.79 8.31 8.95
N ILE A 346 8.59 8.44 9.51
CA ILE A 346 8.04 9.73 9.97
C ILE A 346 8.75 10.21 11.23
N GLY A 347 8.97 9.34 12.20
CA GLY A 347 9.76 9.64 13.41
C GLY A 347 11.22 9.96 13.08
N GLY A 348 11.82 9.22 12.15
CA GLY A 348 13.17 9.49 11.63
C GLY A 348 13.28 10.84 10.93
N TYR A 349 12.31 11.20 10.08
CA TYR A 349 12.22 12.51 9.43
C TYR A 349 12.09 13.65 10.44
N LEU A 350 11.18 13.53 11.41
CA LEU A 350 10.96 14.57 12.43
C LEU A 350 12.17 14.74 13.35
N LEU A 351 12.79 13.64 13.80
CA LEU A 351 14.02 13.67 14.59
C LEU A 351 15.17 14.31 13.79
N ALA A 352 15.32 13.95 12.52
CA ALA A 352 16.32 14.54 11.62
C ALA A 352 16.05 16.04 11.41
N LYS A 353 14.80 16.47 11.29
CA LYS A 353 14.45 17.90 11.25
C LYS A 353 14.81 18.63 12.56
N CYS A 354 14.60 18.01 13.72
CA CYS A 354 15.10 18.55 14.99
C CYS A 354 16.63 18.66 15.02
N ILE A 355 17.37 17.66 14.52
CA ILE A 355 18.84 17.72 14.42
C ILE A 355 19.30 18.87 13.51
N TYR A 356 18.66 19.01 12.33
CA TYR A 356 18.91 20.06 11.34
C TYR A 356 18.73 21.47 11.91
N LEU A 357 17.69 21.70 12.72
CA LEU A 357 17.39 23.00 13.34
C LEU A 357 18.32 23.41 14.50
N GLY A 358 19.37 22.64 14.80
CA GLY A 358 20.30 22.96 15.88
C GLY A 358 19.73 22.63 17.28
N SER A 359 20.54 22.85 18.33
CA SER A 359 20.16 22.43 19.69
C SER A 359 18.93 23.18 20.22
N VAL A 360 18.91 24.51 20.08
CA VAL A 360 17.87 25.36 20.68
C VAL A 360 16.53 25.23 19.95
N ASN A 361 16.51 25.41 18.63
CA ASN A 361 15.25 25.36 17.87
C ASN A 361 14.78 23.92 17.64
N GLY A 362 15.71 22.99 17.42
CA GLY A 362 15.43 21.55 17.38
C GLY A 362 14.88 21.01 18.69
N GLY A 363 15.45 21.39 19.83
CA GLY A 363 14.93 21.02 21.15
C GLY A 363 13.52 21.55 21.41
N LYS A 364 13.25 22.81 21.04
CA LYS A 364 11.90 23.41 21.10
C LYS A 364 10.90 22.64 20.21
N LEU A 365 11.30 22.28 18.99
CA LEU A 365 10.44 21.49 18.09
C LEU A 365 10.19 20.08 18.66
N PHE A 366 11.22 19.41 19.15
CA PHE A 366 11.11 18.08 19.76
C PHE A 366 10.13 18.07 20.96
N LEU A 367 10.23 19.03 21.87
CA LEU A 367 9.31 19.13 23.01
C LEU A 367 7.86 19.39 22.57
N ARG A 368 7.65 20.24 21.55
CA ARG A 368 6.31 20.49 20.98
C ARG A 368 5.74 19.25 20.27
N LEU A 369 6.59 18.49 19.56
CA LEU A 369 6.22 17.23 18.91
C LEU A 369 5.85 16.15 19.94
N ALA A 370 6.65 16.01 20.99
CA ALA A 370 6.36 15.10 22.10
C ALA A 370 5.03 15.47 22.77
N PHE A 371 4.81 16.76 23.07
CA PHE A 371 3.56 17.25 23.64
C PHE A 371 2.33 16.96 22.77
N ILE A 372 2.34 17.35 21.48
CA ILE A 372 1.17 17.13 20.61
C ILE A 372 0.90 15.65 20.37
N THR A 373 1.94 14.82 20.26
CA THR A 373 1.82 13.36 20.09
C THR A 373 1.18 12.73 21.32
N SER A 374 1.70 13.03 22.52
CA SER A 374 1.17 12.54 23.78
C SER A 374 -0.26 13.02 24.04
N LEU A 375 -0.55 14.30 23.78
CA LEU A 375 -1.89 14.87 23.93
C LEU A 375 -2.91 14.21 22.99
N THR A 376 -2.53 13.94 21.74
CA THR A 376 -3.44 13.30 20.77
C THR A 376 -3.76 11.86 21.18
N PHE A 377 -2.77 11.09 21.63
CA PHE A 377 -3.01 9.76 22.19
C PHE A 377 -3.84 9.81 23.48
N LEU A 378 -3.58 10.76 24.38
CA LEU A 378 -4.35 10.96 25.61
C LEU A 378 -5.83 11.22 25.30
N VAL A 379 -6.13 12.06 24.32
CA VAL A 379 -7.51 12.34 23.87
C VAL A 379 -8.16 11.09 23.25
N LEU A 380 -7.44 10.33 22.41
CA LEU A 380 -7.97 9.11 21.81
C LEU A 380 -8.32 8.03 22.86
N PHE A 381 -7.52 7.91 23.92
CA PHE A 381 -7.69 6.91 24.98
C PHE A 381 -8.42 7.43 26.22
N ILE A 382 -8.93 8.67 26.21
CA ILE A 382 -9.54 9.30 27.41
C ILE A 382 -10.67 8.49 28.08
N PRO A 383 -11.54 7.73 27.37
CA PRO A 383 -12.58 6.94 28.04
C PRO A 383 -12.05 5.70 28.77
N PHE A 384 -10.80 5.31 28.52
CA PHE A 384 -10.12 4.15 29.11
C PHE A 384 -9.12 4.57 30.22
N LEU A 385 -9.17 5.84 30.64
CA LEU A 385 -8.28 6.45 31.63
C LEU A 385 -9.05 7.13 32.77
N PRO A 386 -8.43 7.35 33.95
CA PRO A 386 -9.07 8.10 35.03
C PRO A 386 -9.43 9.54 34.63
N PRO A 387 -10.58 10.09 35.08
CA PRO A 387 -11.59 9.49 35.96
C PRO A 387 -12.61 8.59 35.24
N PHE A 388 -12.58 8.51 33.91
CA PHE A 388 -13.59 7.81 33.10
C PHE A 388 -13.50 6.28 33.17
N ALA A 389 -12.35 5.72 33.53
CA ALA A 389 -12.15 4.30 33.81
C ALA A 389 -10.95 4.10 34.79
N PRO A 390 -10.83 2.95 35.48
CA PRO A 390 -9.61 2.62 36.21
C PRO A 390 -8.43 2.48 35.24
N LEU A 391 -7.21 2.78 35.69
CA LEU A 391 -6.01 2.75 34.83
C LEU A 391 -5.74 1.37 34.18
N SER A 392 -6.20 0.28 34.80
CA SER A 392 -6.14 -1.07 34.23
C SER A 392 -6.96 -1.22 32.93
N ALA A 393 -8.01 -0.44 32.72
CA ALA A 393 -8.89 -0.53 31.54
C ALA A 393 -8.20 -0.14 30.22
N ILE A 394 -7.03 0.51 30.26
CA ILE A 394 -6.23 0.75 29.04
C ILE A 394 -5.61 -0.54 28.49
N TYR A 395 -5.50 -1.59 29.30
CA TYR A 395 -4.96 -2.88 28.86
C TYR A 395 -5.88 -3.60 27.85
N ASP A 396 -7.19 -3.42 27.99
CA ASP A 396 -8.19 -4.04 27.11
C ASP A 396 -7.97 -3.63 25.64
N PRO A 397 -7.97 -2.34 25.25
CA PRO A 397 -7.66 -1.96 23.87
C PRO A 397 -6.23 -2.33 23.48
N ILE A 398 -5.21 -2.13 24.34
CA ILE A 398 -3.81 -2.40 23.97
C ILE A 398 -3.60 -3.88 23.62
N SER A 399 -4.17 -4.80 24.39
CA SER A 399 -4.03 -6.25 24.17
C SER A 399 -4.78 -6.75 22.93
N ARG A 400 -5.90 -6.11 22.54
CA ARG A 400 -6.60 -6.39 21.28
C ARG A 400 -5.87 -5.82 20.06
N ILE A 401 -5.33 -4.60 20.17
CA ILE A 401 -4.59 -3.93 19.09
C ILE A 401 -3.30 -4.70 18.75
N PHE A 402 -2.61 -5.23 19.75
CA PHE A 402 -1.36 -5.98 19.61
C PHE A 402 -1.50 -7.42 20.16
N PRO A 403 -2.10 -8.35 19.40
CA PRO A 403 -2.31 -9.72 19.85
C PRO A 403 -1.00 -10.53 19.80
N PHE A 404 -0.23 -10.49 20.88
CA PHE A 404 1.06 -11.18 21.05
C PHE A 404 1.00 -12.74 21.03
N GLY A 405 -0.15 -13.34 20.67
CA GLY A 405 -0.41 -14.78 20.74
C GLY A 405 -0.67 -15.51 19.40
N ARG A 406 -0.76 -14.82 18.26
CA ARG A 406 -0.93 -15.48 16.94
C ARG A 406 0.39 -15.99 16.38
N GLY A 407 0.39 -17.17 15.76
CA GLY A 407 1.58 -17.90 15.32
C GLY A 407 2.16 -17.44 13.98
N LEU A 408 3.40 -17.84 13.71
CA LEU A 408 4.03 -17.64 12.40
C LEU A 408 3.40 -18.56 11.34
N PHE A 409 3.21 -18.04 10.13
CA PHE A 409 2.70 -18.75 8.93
C PHE A 409 1.20 -19.12 8.96
N GLU A 410 0.33 -18.33 9.58
CA GLU A 410 -1.13 -18.56 9.48
C GLU A 410 -1.66 -18.29 8.05
N ASP A 411 -1.25 -17.17 7.43
CA ASP A 411 -1.67 -16.77 6.06
C ASP A 411 -0.57 -16.97 4.99
N LYS A 412 -0.96 -17.14 3.72
CA LYS A 412 -0.04 -17.34 2.56
C LYS A 412 0.40 -16.01 1.94
N VAL A 413 1.09 -15.19 2.73
CA VAL A 413 1.46 -13.83 2.33
C VAL A 413 2.76 -13.80 1.51
N ALA A 414 2.86 -12.87 0.56
CA ALA A 414 4.03 -12.63 -0.29
C ALA A 414 5.21 -11.96 0.46
N ASN A 415 5.60 -12.51 1.61
CA ASN A 415 6.71 -12.04 2.45
C ASN A 415 7.92 -12.98 2.41
N PHE A 416 9.03 -12.58 3.05
CA PHE A 416 10.26 -13.37 3.11
C PHE A 416 10.03 -14.72 3.79
N TRP A 417 9.25 -14.73 4.88
CA TRP A 417 8.98 -15.92 5.68
C TRP A 417 8.26 -17.00 4.89
N CYS A 418 7.13 -16.69 4.25
CA CYS A 418 6.34 -17.67 3.51
C CYS A 418 7.10 -18.20 2.28
N ALA A 419 7.78 -17.32 1.54
CA ALA A 419 8.57 -17.73 0.37
C ALA A 419 9.75 -18.64 0.75
N SER A 420 10.54 -18.25 1.76
CA SER A 420 11.66 -19.08 2.25
C SER A 420 11.19 -20.39 2.89
N ASN A 421 10.03 -20.40 3.56
CA ASN A 421 9.45 -21.59 4.18
C ASN A 421 9.03 -22.69 3.18
N VAL A 422 9.05 -22.43 1.86
CA VAL A 422 8.93 -23.50 0.85
C VAL A 422 10.15 -24.41 0.90
N VAL A 423 11.35 -23.82 0.97
CA VAL A 423 12.66 -24.52 0.93
C VAL A 423 13.19 -24.82 2.34
N PHE A 424 13.16 -23.82 3.24
CA PHE A 424 13.70 -23.90 4.59
C PHE A 424 12.59 -23.85 5.64
N LYS A 425 12.22 -25.00 6.19
CA LYS A 425 11.09 -25.15 7.14
C LYS A 425 11.42 -24.57 8.53
N TRP A 426 11.34 -23.24 8.68
CA TRP A 426 11.73 -22.52 9.91
C TRP A 426 11.23 -23.13 11.23
N LYS A 427 9.98 -23.63 11.27
CA LYS A 427 9.38 -24.28 12.45
C LYS A 427 10.14 -25.54 12.91
N ASN A 428 10.91 -26.18 12.04
CA ASN A 428 11.72 -27.37 12.38
C ASN A 428 13.10 -27.00 12.94
N TRP A 429 13.57 -25.76 12.72
CA TRP A 429 14.93 -25.31 13.04
C TRP A 429 14.98 -24.27 14.17
N ALA A 430 13.86 -23.60 14.46
CA ALA A 430 13.81 -22.50 15.42
C ALA A 430 12.49 -22.45 16.19
N SER A 431 12.57 -22.05 17.47
CA SER A 431 11.40 -21.84 18.31
C SER A 431 10.64 -20.56 17.92
N SER A 432 9.32 -20.53 18.21
CA SER A 432 8.48 -19.35 17.91
C SER A 432 9.05 -18.06 18.53
N THR A 433 9.48 -18.13 19.79
CA THR A 433 10.10 -16.99 20.51
C THR A 433 11.38 -16.49 19.83
N PHE A 434 12.20 -17.37 19.24
CA PHE A 434 13.37 -16.96 18.47
C PHE A 434 12.95 -16.30 17.15
N LEU A 435 11.97 -16.85 16.45
CA LEU A 435 11.46 -16.32 15.19
C LEU A 435 10.80 -14.94 15.35
N ILE A 436 10.10 -14.68 16.47
CA ILE A 436 9.59 -13.33 16.83
C ILE A 436 10.75 -12.34 16.98
N LYS A 437 11.83 -12.71 17.70
CA LYS A 437 13.00 -11.84 17.88
C LYS A 437 13.77 -11.62 16.56
N LEU A 438 13.92 -12.66 15.75
CA LEU A 438 14.61 -12.59 14.46
C LEU A 438 13.84 -11.72 13.45
N SER A 439 12.53 -11.86 13.37
CA SER A 439 11.68 -11.01 12.51
C SER A 439 11.68 -9.55 12.92
N ALA A 440 11.62 -9.26 14.23
CA ALA A 440 11.81 -7.90 14.74
C ALA A 440 13.20 -7.33 14.35
N ALA A 441 14.27 -8.12 14.51
CA ALA A 441 15.63 -7.72 14.16
C ALA A 441 15.81 -7.48 12.65
N LEU A 442 15.33 -8.40 11.79
CA LEU A 442 15.39 -8.25 10.33
C LEU A 442 14.55 -7.06 9.84
N THR A 443 13.38 -6.83 10.43
CA THR A 443 12.55 -5.65 10.12
C THR A 443 13.28 -4.36 10.48
N ALA A 444 13.91 -4.31 11.67
CA ALA A 444 14.69 -3.15 12.10
C ALA A 444 15.90 -2.90 11.20
N LEU A 445 16.70 -3.93 10.92
CA LEU A 445 17.83 -3.86 9.98
C LEU A 445 17.39 -3.44 8.58
N GLY A 446 16.23 -3.90 8.12
CA GLY A 446 15.73 -3.60 6.78
C GLY A 446 15.26 -2.15 6.58
N PHE A 447 14.86 -1.45 7.65
CA PHE A 447 14.54 -0.01 7.59
C PHE A 447 15.67 0.91 8.06
N LEU A 448 16.66 0.38 8.79
CA LEU A 448 17.77 1.13 9.37
C LEU A 448 18.52 2.04 8.36
N PRO A 449 18.80 1.64 7.11
CA PRO A 449 19.47 2.51 6.14
C PRO A 449 18.75 3.86 5.92
N SER A 450 17.42 3.87 5.91
CA SER A 450 16.63 5.09 5.71
C SER A 450 16.76 6.04 6.91
N VAL A 451 16.79 5.51 8.14
CA VAL A 451 16.98 6.31 9.37
C VAL A 451 18.41 6.85 9.44
N ILE A 452 19.42 6.04 9.09
CA ILE A 452 20.82 6.49 9.03
C ILE A 452 20.99 7.60 7.99
N VAL A 453 20.39 7.47 6.81
CA VAL A 453 20.42 8.49 5.75
C VAL A 453 19.81 9.81 6.25
N PHE A 454 18.66 9.78 6.91
CA PHE A 454 18.05 10.97 7.50
C PHE A 454 18.98 11.65 8.52
N CYS A 455 19.48 10.90 9.51
CA CYS A 455 20.37 11.45 10.54
C CYS A 455 21.66 12.02 9.95
N ARG A 456 22.25 11.34 8.96
CA ARG A 456 23.44 11.81 8.24
C ARG A 456 23.18 13.13 7.52
N VAL A 457 22.13 13.21 6.72
CA VAL A 457 21.80 14.44 5.96
C VAL A 457 21.51 15.60 6.92
N ALA A 458 20.74 15.36 7.98
CA ALA A 458 20.45 16.36 9.00
C ALA A 458 21.70 16.87 9.73
N TRP A 459 22.63 15.97 10.08
CA TRP A 459 23.88 16.35 10.73
C TRP A 459 24.78 17.16 9.81
N GLN A 460 24.91 16.76 8.53
CA GLN A 460 25.75 17.45 7.56
C GLN A 460 25.18 18.79 7.07
N THR A 461 23.85 18.99 7.18
CA THR A 461 23.16 20.25 6.81
C THR A 461 22.74 21.09 8.01
N ARG A 462 23.20 20.74 9.22
CA ARG A 462 22.79 21.35 10.49
C ARG A 462 23.06 22.85 10.52
N LEU A 463 22.04 23.61 10.92
CA LEU A 463 22.13 25.05 11.14
C LEU A 463 22.92 25.36 12.42
N PHE A 464 23.76 26.39 12.34
CA PHE A 464 24.40 27.00 13.50
C PHE A 464 23.49 28.08 14.11
N ASP A 465 23.66 28.37 15.41
CA ASP A 465 22.85 29.37 16.10
C ASP A 465 22.97 30.74 15.41
N GLY A 466 21.83 31.37 15.13
CA GLY A 466 21.71 32.61 14.37
C GLY A 466 21.44 32.43 12.87
N GLN A 467 21.66 31.25 12.27
CA GLN A 467 21.28 30.99 10.88
C GLN A 467 19.76 30.84 10.75
N LYS A 468 19.17 31.51 9.74
CA LYS A 468 17.77 31.31 9.38
C LYS A 468 17.61 30.00 8.61
N PRO A 469 16.58 29.19 8.90
CA PRO A 469 16.30 27.97 8.13
C PRO A 469 15.95 28.31 6.68
N SER A 470 16.24 27.37 5.77
CA SER A 470 15.75 27.47 4.39
C SER A 470 14.22 27.37 4.34
N LEU A 471 13.60 27.97 3.32
CA LEU A 471 12.14 27.98 3.15
C LEU A 471 11.52 26.57 3.12
N HIS A 472 12.30 25.57 2.67
CA HIS A 472 11.94 24.16 2.72
C HIS A 472 13.03 23.37 3.43
N THR A 473 12.63 22.38 4.23
CA THR A 473 13.52 21.44 4.91
C THR A 473 14.23 20.54 3.89
N PRO A 474 15.58 20.50 3.83
CA PRO A 474 16.32 19.77 2.79
C PRO A 474 16.14 18.25 2.84
N ILE A 475 15.63 17.73 3.96
CA ILE A 475 15.42 16.29 4.23
C ILE A 475 14.11 15.77 3.59
N LEU A 476 13.13 16.65 3.34
CA LEU A 476 11.79 16.30 2.87
C LEU A 476 11.76 15.41 1.60
N PRO A 477 12.60 15.62 0.56
CA PRO A 477 12.58 14.78 -0.64
C PRO A 477 12.95 13.31 -0.40
N LEU A 478 13.54 12.97 0.75
CA LEU A 478 13.89 11.60 1.13
C LEU A 478 12.70 10.84 1.73
N LEU A 479 11.67 11.56 2.22
CA LEU A 479 10.55 10.98 2.95
C LEU A 479 9.76 9.91 2.14
N PRO A 480 9.42 10.10 0.85
CA PRO A 480 8.72 9.07 0.08
C PRO A 480 9.52 7.76 -0.06
N TYR A 481 10.84 7.85 -0.23
CA TYR A 481 11.71 6.67 -0.31
C TYR A 481 11.87 5.98 1.04
N ALA A 482 11.97 6.75 2.13
CA ALA A 482 12.00 6.21 3.48
C ALA A 482 10.67 5.53 3.85
N LEU A 483 9.53 6.13 3.54
CA LEU A 483 8.20 5.51 3.73
C LEU A 483 8.09 4.18 2.99
N LEU A 484 8.56 4.12 1.73
CA LEU A 484 8.58 2.89 0.94
C LEU A 484 9.49 1.83 1.56
N SER A 485 10.75 2.19 1.84
CA SER A 485 11.75 1.30 2.45
C SER A 485 11.29 0.74 3.80
N CYS A 486 10.80 1.60 4.70
CA CYS A 486 10.28 1.20 6.00
C CYS A 486 9.09 0.24 5.87
N SER A 487 8.05 0.65 5.13
CA SER A 487 6.84 -0.17 5.02
C SER A 487 7.06 -1.49 4.29
N MET A 488 7.96 -1.54 3.30
CA MET A 488 8.38 -2.80 2.68
C MET A 488 9.19 -3.67 3.62
N SER A 489 10.04 -3.10 4.48
CA SER A 489 10.76 -3.87 5.51
C SER A 489 9.78 -4.57 6.45
N PHE A 490 8.76 -3.86 6.96
CA PHE A 490 7.70 -4.47 7.76
C PHE A 490 6.92 -5.53 6.99
N PHE A 491 6.51 -5.25 5.75
CA PHE A 491 5.76 -6.22 4.94
C PHE A 491 6.58 -7.50 4.63
N LEU A 492 7.87 -7.38 4.36
CA LEU A 492 8.73 -8.50 4.03
C LEU A 492 9.17 -9.30 5.27
N PHE A 493 9.50 -8.64 6.37
CA PHE A 493 10.24 -9.25 7.49
C PHE A 493 9.49 -9.30 8.82
N SER A 494 8.32 -8.66 8.98
CA SER A 494 7.52 -8.76 10.22
C SER A 494 7.03 -10.19 10.47
N PHE A 495 6.82 -10.52 11.75
CA PHE A 495 6.29 -11.80 12.21
C PHE A 495 4.84 -12.04 11.75
N GLN A 496 4.02 -10.99 11.85
CA GLN A 496 2.62 -10.97 11.43
C GLN A 496 2.46 -9.94 10.32
N VAL A 497 1.92 -10.41 9.19
CA VAL A 497 1.65 -9.68 7.95
C VAL A 497 0.42 -10.37 7.34
N HIS A 498 -0.48 -9.62 6.71
CA HIS A 498 -1.60 -10.16 5.93
C HIS A 498 -1.44 -9.70 4.47
N GLU A 499 -2.07 -10.36 3.50
CA GLU A 499 -1.96 -10.02 2.08
C GLU A 499 -2.32 -8.54 1.83
N LYS A 500 -3.36 -8.08 2.53
CA LYS A 500 -3.88 -6.69 2.50
C LYS A 500 -2.87 -5.63 2.94
N THR A 501 -1.83 -5.96 3.72
CA THR A 501 -0.90 -4.93 4.21
C THR A 501 0.09 -4.44 3.15
N ILE A 502 0.14 -5.07 1.95
CA ILE A 502 0.86 -4.55 0.79
C ILE A 502 0.38 -3.15 0.36
N LEU A 503 -0.86 -2.78 0.70
CA LEU A 503 -1.39 -1.42 0.50
C LEU A 503 -0.52 -0.34 1.16
N LEU A 504 0.14 -0.66 2.28
CA LEU A 504 0.96 0.32 3.00
C LEU A 504 2.21 0.72 2.21
N PRO A 505 3.02 -0.21 1.68
CA PRO A 505 4.00 0.09 0.65
C PRO A 505 3.45 0.73 -0.62
N MET A 506 2.26 0.32 -1.09
CA MET A 506 1.75 0.84 -2.36
C MET A 506 1.38 2.32 -2.30
N LEU A 507 1.08 2.90 -1.13
CA LEU A 507 0.91 4.36 -1.00
C LEU A 507 2.16 5.12 -1.49
N PRO A 508 3.35 5.05 -0.85
CA PRO A 508 4.54 5.77 -1.30
C PRO A 508 5.02 5.35 -2.70
N VAL A 509 4.85 4.09 -3.13
CA VAL A 509 5.08 3.70 -4.55
C VAL A 509 4.23 4.55 -5.49
N THR A 510 2.93 4.66 -5.23
CA THR A 510 2.00 5.33 -6.15
C THR A 510 2.14 6.86 -6.08
N LEU A 511 2.51 7.40 -4.91
CA LEU A 511 2.94 8.80 -4.78
C LEU A 511 4.16 9.09 -5.68
N LEU A 512 5.21 8.26 -5.62
CA LEU A 512 6.39 8.38 -6.50
C LEU A 512 6.03 8.20 -7.99
N LEU A 513 5.20 7.21 -8.33
CA LEU A 513 4.71 6.95 -9.68
C LEU A 513 3.96 8.14 -10.27
N SER A 514 3.13 8.82 -9.47
CA SER A 514 2.29 9.93 -9.94
C SER A 514 3.09 11.13 -10.47
N HIS A 515 4.34 11.29 -10.02
CA HIS A 515 5.30 12.32 -10.45
C HIS A 515 6.20 11.88 -11.61
N ALA A 516 6.21 10.58 -11.92
CA ALA A 516 7.23 9.95 -12.75
C ALA A 516 6.96 10.16 -14.26
N PRO A 517 7.95 10.60 -15.05
CA PRO A 517 7.88 10.54 -16.51
C PRO A 517 7.73 9.08 -16.99
N LEU A 518 6.97 8.85 -18.07
CA LEU A 518 6.66 7.50 -18.58
C LEU A 518 7.91 6.64 -18.85
N ASP A 519 8.98 7.25 -19.37
CA ASP A 519 10.23 6.56 -19.71
C ASP A 519 11.20 6.42 -18.51
N SER A 520 10.80 6.83 -17.30
CA SER A 520 11.64 6.78 -16.12
C SER A 520 11.63 5.42 -15.42
N THR A 521 12.73 5.10 -14.73
CA THR A 521 12.84 3.90 -13.89
C THR A 521 11.82 3.88 -12.76
N ILE A 522 11.47 5.06 -12.21
CA ILE A 522 10.43 5.22 -11.18
C ILE A 522 9.06 4.80 -11.73
N PHE A 523 8.72 5.19 -12.96
CA PHE A 523 7.46 4.79 -13.59
C PHE A 523 7.41 3.27 -13.82
N GLY A 524 8.49 2.68 -14.35
CA GLY A 524 8.60 1.23 -14.54
C GLY A 524 8.41 0.43 -13.25
N TRP A 525 9.12 0.81 -12.17
CA TRP A 525 8.93 0.18 -10.85
C TRP A 525 7.54 0.41 -10.28
N GLY A 526 7.00 1.63 -10.40
CA GLY A 526 5.71 2.00 -9.83
C GLY A 526 4.53 1.25 -10.43
N VAL A 527 4.55 1.00 -11.75
CA VAL A 527 3.53 0.20 -12.44
C VAL A 527 3.71 -1.29 -12.13
N LEU A 528 4.94 -1.81 -12.19
CA LEU A 528 5.24 -3.21 -11.86
C LEU A 528 4.78 -3.57 -10.44
N ALA A 529 5.16 -2.73 -9.47
CA ALA A 529 4.81 -2.94 -8.07
C ALA A 529 3.29 -2.91 -7.82
N ASN A 530 2.55 -1.97 -8.41
CA ASN A 530 1.09 -1.92 -8.27
C ASN A 530 0.39 -3.14 -8.92
N ASN A 531 0.83 -3.55 -10.11
CA ASN A 531 0.29 -4.73 -10.79
C ASN A 531 0.56 -6.02 -9.99
N VAL A 532 1.78 -6.16 -9.46
CA VAL A 532 2.18 -7.32 -8.64
C VAL A 532 1.52 -7.29 -7.26
N ALA A 533 1.27 -6.12 -6.68
CA ALA A 533 0.47 -6.00 -5.45
C ALA A 533 -0.97 -6.50 -5.66
N VAL A 534 -1.62 -6.09 -6.75
CA VAL A 534 -2.95 -6.61 -7.12
C VAL A 534 -2.91 -8.13 -7.35
N PHE A 535 -1.94 -8.64 -8.10
CA PHE A 535 -1.74 -10.08 -8.30
C PHE A 535 -1.48 -10.85 -6.99
N SER A 536 -0.70 -10.30 -6.07
CA SER A 536 -0.39 -10.94 -4.78
C SER A 536 -1.63 -11.14 -3.89
N MET A 537 -2.67 -10.33 -4.09
CA MET A 537 -3.96 -10.46 -3.41
C MET A 537 -4.99 -11.30 -4.20
N TRP A 538 -4.62 -11.91 -5.34
CA TRP A 538 -5.54 -12.72 -6.13
C TRP A 538 -6.21 -13.86 -5.36
N PRO A 539 -5.52 -14.68 -4.53
CA PRO A 539 -6.18 -15.76 -3.78
C PRO A 539 -7.30 -15.26 -2.86
N LEU A 540 -7.09 -14.10 -2.23
CA LEU A 540 -8.09 -13.41 -1.40
C LEU A 540 -9.27 -12.94 -2.26
N LEU A 541 -9.00 -12.15 -3.30
CA LEU A 541 -10.03 -11.58 -4.18
C LEU A 541 -10.85 -12.66 -4.91
N LYS A 542 -10.22 -13.80 -5.25
CA LYS A 542 -10.90 -14.97 -5.82
C LYS A 542 -11.86 -15.60 -4.80
N ARG A 543 -11.44 -15.78 -3.54
CA ARG A 543 -12.29 -16.32 -2.45
C ARG A 543 -13.53 -15.46 -2.23
N ASP A 544 -13.41 -14.14 -2.35
CA ASP A 544 -14.52 -13.20 -2.15
C ASP A 544 -15.40 -12.98 -3.40
N GLY A 545 -15.09 -13.64 -4.53
CA GLY A 545 -15.84 -13.49 -5.79
C GLY A 545 -15.54 -12.21 -6.59
N LEU A 546 -14.42 -11.54 -6.32
CA LEU A 546 -14.03 -10.25 -6.92
C LEU A 546 -13.20 -10.38 -8.21
N GLY A 547 -13.27 -11.52 -8.88
CA GLY A 547 -12.47 -11.80 -10.08
C GLY A 547 -12.71 -10.86 -11.26
N VAL A 548 -13.96 -10.47 -11.52
CA VAL A 548 -14.29 -9.52 -12.60
C VAL A 548 -13.76 -8.11 -12.30
N PRO A 549 -14.01 -7.50 -11.12
CA PRO A 549 -13.34 -6.27 -10.71
C PRO A 549 -11.80 -6.33 -10.80
N TYR A 550 -11.17 -7.44 -10.38
CA TYR A 550 -9.72 -7.63 -10.44
C TYR A 550 -9.18 -7.48 -11.87
N ILE A 551 -9.77 -8.18 -12.85
CA ILE A 551 -9.36 -8.11 -14.25
C ILE A 551 -9.64 -6.70 -14.80
N ALA A 552 -10.85 -6.20 -14.61
CA ALA A 552 -11.32 -4.94 -15.18
C ALA A 552 -10.48 -3.74 -14.71
N LEU A 553 -10.24 -3.60 -13.41
CA LEU A 553 -9.45 -2.49 -12.86
C LEU A 553 -7.98 -2.58 -13.23
N THR A 554 -7.40 -3.79 -13.28
CA THR A 554 -6.00 -3.97 -13.67
C THR A 554 -5.79 -3.55 -15.14
N ILE A 555 -6.65 -4.00 -16.06
CA ILE A 555 -6.58 -3.60 -17.47
C ILE A 555 -6.84 -2.09 -17.62
N LEU A 556 -7.90 -1.58 -16.98
CA LEU A 556 -8.29 -0.18 -17.06
C LEU A 556 -7.17 0.75 -16.56
N TRP A 557 -6.57 0.49 -15.40
CA TRP A 557 -5.53 1.35 -14.84
C TRP A 557 -4.25 1.37 -15.68
N ASN A 558 -3.79 0.22 -16.19
CA ASN A 558 -2.64 0.18 -17.10
C ASN A 558 -2.92 0.97 -18.39
N ARG A 559 -4.11 0.80 -18.99
CA ARG A 559 -4.53 1.55 -20.18
C ARG A 559 -4.74 3.04 -19.89
N PHE A 560 -5.16 3.38 -18.68
CA PHE A 560 -5.35 4.76 -18.20
C PHE A 560 -4.02 5.51 -18.16
N LEU A 561 -2.99 4.90 -17.57
CA LEU A 561 -1.61 5.39 -17.55
C LEU A 561 -0.95 5.37 -18.94
N GLY A 562 -1.44 4.55 -19.87
CA GLY A 562 -0.83 4.32 -21.19
C GLY A 562 0.34 3.34 -21.17
N TYR A 563 0.46 2.55 -20.10
CA TYR A 563 1.44 1.47 -20.04
C TYR A 563 1.01 0.31 -20.94
N ASN A 564 1.95 -0.22 -21.73
CA ASN A 564 1.74 -1.40 -22.54
C ASN A 564 2.74 -2.50 -22.12
N PRO A 565 2.32 -3.52 -21.37
CA PRO A 565 3.20 -4.61 -20.92
C PRO A 565 3.69 -5.50 -22.08
N LEU A 566 3.01 -5.48 -23.23
CA LEU A 566 3.32 -6.31 -24.40
C LEU A 566 4.30 -5.64 -25.37
N ARG A 567 4.80 -4.43 -25.06
CA ARG A 567 5.78 -3.75 -25.91
C ARG A 567 7.11 -4.49 -25.86
N LEU A 568 7.62 -4.87 -27.04
CA LEU A 568 8.91 -5.54 -27.20
C LEU A 568 10.06 -4.77 -26.51
N PRO A 569 11.07 -5.47 -25.99
CA PRO A 569 12.00 -4.91 -25.02
C PRO A 569 12.88 -3.79 -25.58
N SER A 570 12.83 -2.62 -24.94
CA SER A 570 14.06 -1.85 -24.76
C SER A 570 15.01 -2.67 -23.87
N ARG A 571 16.33 -2.47 -23.96
CA ARG A 571 17.33 -3.20 -23.14
C ARG A 571 17.36 -2.72 -21.67
N SER A 572 16.19 -2.51 -21.06
CA SER A 572 16.02 -2.12 -19.66
C SER A 572 15.70 -3.34 -18.79
N PHE A 573 16.48 -3.54 -17.73
CA PHE A 573 16.26 -4.60 -16.74
C PHE A 573 14.83 -4.64 -16.20
N ILE A 574 14.25 -3.47 -15.90
CA ILE A 574 12.90 -3.36 -15.32
C ILE A 574 11.84 -3.84 -16.33
N GLN A 575 12.00 -3.57 -17.62
CA GLN A 575 11.06 -4.03 -18.65
C GLN A 575 11.14 -5.55 -18.82
N LEU A 576 12.35 -6.13 -18.84
CA LEU A 576 12.53 -7.59 -18.91
C LEU A 576 11.95 -8.28 -17.66
N LEU A 577 12.22 -7.74 -16.46
CA LEU A 577 11.63 -8.22 -15.21
C LEU A 577 10.10 -8.13 -15.22
N SER A 578 9.54 -7.04 -15.75
CA SER A 578 8.09 -6.86 -15.87
C SER A 578 7.47 -7.90 -16.81
N ILE A 579 8.05 -8.12 -17.99
CA ILE A 579 7.58 -9.12 -18.96
C ILE A 579 7.63 -10.52 -18.33
N ALA A 580 8.73 -10.88 -17.67
CA ALA A 580 8.88 -12.17 -16.99
C ALA A 580 7.85 -12.35 -15.87
N ALA A 581 7.64 -11.32 -15.03
CA ALA A 581 6.66 -11.32 -13.96
C ALA A 581 5.22 -11.48 -14.47
N TYR A 582 4.84 -10.73 -15.50
CA TYR A 582 3.49 -10.81 -16.06
C TYR A 582 3.27 -12.12 -16.83
N ALA A 583 4.28 -12.65 -17.52
CA ALA A 583 4.19 -13.97 -18.15
C ALA A 583 4.02 -15.09 -17.11
N ALA A 584 4.75 -15.03 -16.00
CA ALA A 584 4.59 -15.98 -14.89
C ALA A 584 3.21 -15.85 -14.20
N ALA A 585 2.74 -14.63 -13.96
CA ALA A 585 1.43 -14.36 -13.37
C ALA A 585 0.28 -14.83 -14.28
N PHE A 586 0.35 -14.53 -15.58
CA PHE A 586 -0.62 -15.00 -16.57
C PHE A 586 -0.59 -16.52 -16.72
N GLY A 587 0.61 -17.12 -16.77
CA GLY A 587 0.78 -18.57 -16.78
C GLY A 587 0.18 -19.23 -15.54
N LEU A 588 0.32 -18.63 -14.36
CA LEU A 588 -0.30 -19.13 -13.13
C LEU A 588 -1.84 -19.06 -13.18
N HIS A 589 -2.40 -17.95 -13.68
CA HIS A 589 -3.87 -17.81 -13.86
C HIS A 589 -4.43 -18.84 -14.84
N VAL A 590 -3.74 -19.09 -15.96
CA VAL A 590 -4.10 -20.13 -16.92
C VAL A 590 -3.98 -21.53 -16.29
N LEU A 591 -2.91 -21.79 -15.54
CA LEU A 591 -2.71 -23.06 -14.85
C LEU A 591 -3.80 -23.33 -13.80
N GLU A 592 -4.18 -22.31 -13.02
CA GLU A 592 -5.23 -22.39 -12.01
C GLU A 592 -6.64 -22.53 -12.62
N PHE A 593 -6.85 -22.00 -13.83
CA PHE A 593 -8.10 -22.18 -14.58
C PHE A 593 -8.22 -23.59 -15.19
N LEU A 594 -7.11 -24.18 -15.64
CA LEU A 594 -7.08 -25.47 -16.33
C LEU A 594 -6.88 -26.67 -15.40
N ILE A 595 -6.22 -26.51 -14.26
CA ILE A 595 -5.77 -27.61 -13.40
C ILE A 595 -6.24 -27.39 -11.96
N THR A 596 -6.96 -28.37 -11.41
CA THR A 596 -7.28 -28.42 -9.98
C THR A 596 -6.01 -28.74 -9.16
N PRO A 597 -5.79 -28.10 -7.99
CA PRO A 597 -4.60 -28.37 -7.19
C PRO A 597 -4.56 -29.85 -6.75
N PRO A 598 -3.41 -30.53 -6.83
CA PRO A 598 -3.31 -31.92 -6.37
C PRO A 598 -3.67 -32.03 -4.89
N ALA A 599 -4.36 -33.10 -4.48
CA ALA A 599 -4.82 -33.29 -3.09
C ALA A 599 -3.68 -33.22 -2.03
N ARG A 600 -2.43 -33.54 -2.43
CA ARG A 600 -1.23 -33.41 -1.59
C ARG A 600 -0.81 -31.95 -1.34
N TYR A 601 -1.21 -31.02 -2.20
CA TYR A 601 -0.81 -29.61 -2.21
C TYR A 601 -2.02 -28.70 -2.50
N PRO A 602 -3.01 -28.61 -1.60
CA PRO A 602 -4.21 -27.80 -1.81
C PRO A 602 -3.89 -26.32 -2.05
N ASP A 603 -2.89 -25.78 -1.34
CA ASP A 603 -2.47 -24.36 -1.41
C ASP A 603 -1.52 -24.06 -2.59
N LEU A 604 -1.32 -24.98 -3.54
CA LEU A 604 -0.25 -24.88 -4.56
C LEU A 604 -0.23 -23.53 -5.28
N PHE A 605 -1.39 -23.06 -5.75
CA PHE A 605 -1.51 -21.79 -6.49
C PHE A 605 -1.22 -20.56 -5.63
N ALA A 606 -1.64 -20.56 -4.36
CA ALA A 606 -1.33 -19.49 -3.43
C ALA A 606 0.18 -19.43 -3.13
N VAL A 607 0.83 -20.58 -2.95
CA VAL A 607 2.29 -20.65 -2.73
C VAL A 607 3.08 -20.24 -3.98
N LEU A 608 2.65 -20.65 -5.18
CA LEU A 608 3.27 -20.20 -6.44
C LEU A 608 3.13 -18.69 -6.65
N ASN A 609 1.98 -18.11 -6.29
CA ASN A 609 1.77 -16.66 -6.32
C ASN A 609 2.76 -15.93 -5.39
N VAL A 610 2.94 -16.42 -4.16
CA VAL A 610 3.96 -15.92 -3.22
C VAL A 610 5.36 -15.98 -3.83
N LEU A 611 5.75 -17.09 -4.46
CA LEU A 611 7.07 -17.27 -5.06
C LEU A 611 7.33 -16.35 -6.27
N ILE A 612 6.29 -15.93 -7.00
CA ILE A 612 6.39 -14.93 -8.07
C ILE A 612 6.46 -13.50 -7.49
N SER A 613 5.65 -13.21 -6.46
CA SER A 613 5.47 -11.86 -5.92
C SER A 613 6.62 -11.41 -4.99
N THR A 614 7.05 -12.27 -4.06
CA THR A 614 8.08 -11.90 -3.06
C THR A 614 9.40 -11.41 -3.67
N PRO A 615 9.98 -12.02 -4.72
CA PRO A 615 11.22 -11.52 -5.33
C PRO A 615 11.09 -10.09 -5.86
N ILE A 616 9.95 -9.74 -6.45
CA ILE A 616 9.70 -8.39 -6.98
C ILE A 616 9.59 -7.38 -5.83
N PHE A 617 8.95 -7.76 -4.74
CA PHE A 617 8.88 -6.96 -3.52
C PHE A 617 10.26 -6.75 -2.86
N VAL A 618 11.10 -7.79 -2.79
CA VAL A 618 12.49 -7.65 -2.32
C VAL A 618 13.31 -6.71 -3.22
N LEU A 619 13.19 -6.83 -4.54
CA LEU A 619 13.90 -5.93 -5.47
C LEU A 619 13.39 -4.48 -5.39
N LEU A 620 12.09 -4.26 -5.22
CA LEU A 620 11.49 -2.94 -4.99
C LEU A 620 12.00 -2.30 -3.70
N TRP A 621 12.10 -3.09 -2.62
CA TRP A 621 12.65 -2.64 -1.34
C TRP A 621 14.12 -2.22 -1.49
N LEU A 622 14.96 -3.06 -2.09
CA LEU A 622 16.37 -2.73 -2.37
C LEU A 622 16.52 -1.49 -3.27
N TRP A 623 15.67 -1.37 -4.30
CA TRP A 623 15.62 -0.19 -5.16
C TRP A 623 15.25 1.09 -4.39
N SER A 624 14.30 1.01 -3.45
CA SER A 624 13.89 2.16 -2.63
C SER A 624 15.02 2.65 -1.71
N ILE A 625 15.79 1.73 -1.11
CA ILE A 625 16.99 2.05 -0.33
C ILE A 625 18.03 2.72 -1.23
N LYS A 626 18.32 2.14 -2.39
CA LYS A 626 19.26 2.70 -3.36
C LYS A 626 18.89 4.14 -3.73
N CYS A 627 17.64 4.39 -4.14
CA CYS A 627 17.21 5.73 -4.53
C CYS A 627 17.18 6.72 -3.36
N GLY A 628 16.88 6.28 -2.14
CA GLY A 628 17.02 7.11 -0.93
C GLY A 628 18.49 7.53 -0.68
N VAL A 629 19.44 6.62 -0.87
CA VAL A 629 20.88 6.92 -0.76
C VAL A 629 21.34 7.85 -1.90
N GLU A 630 20.98 7.59 -3.15
CA GLU A 630 21.32 8.45 -4.30
C GLU A 630 20.74 9.87 -4.14
N ALA A 631 19.49 9.99 -3.67
CA ALA A 631 18.88 11.28 -3.36
C ALA A 631 19.58 12.02 -2.20
N SER A 632 20.11 11.29 -1.21
CA SER A 632 20.90 11.91 -0.12
C SER A 632 22.22 12.52 -0.62
N TRP A 633 22.86 11.89 -1.59
CA TRP A 633 24.07 12.42 -2.24
C TRP A 633 23.78 13.65 -3.09
N ALA A 634 22.59 13.77 -3.68
CA ALA A 634 22.18 14.98 -4.39
C ALA A 634 21.95 16.19 -3.46
N ILE A 635 21.63 15.95 -2.18
CA ILE A 635 21.40 17.01 -1.19
C ILE A 635 22.73 17.51 -0.57
N VAL A 636 23.64 16.59 -0.23
CA VAL A 636 24.86 16.91 0.55
C VAL A 636 26.15 16.85 -0.28
N GLY A 637 26.09 16.29 -1.49
CA GLY A 637 27.26 15.99 -2.31
C GLY A 637 27.95 14.68 -1.93
N LEU A 638 28.67 14.10 -2.90
CA LEU A 638 29.60 12.99 -2.69
C LEU A 638 30.88 13.51 -2.03
N GLY A 639 30.78 13.78 -0.72
CA GLY A 639 31.89 13.92 0.23
C GLY A 639 33.16 14.60 -0.28
N SER A 640 33.15 15.94 -0.35
CA SER A 640 34.39 16.66 -0.06
C SER A 640 34.69 16.48 1.43
N THR A 641 35.78 15.80 1.76
CA THR A 641 36.36 15.82 3.09
C THR A 641 36.76 17.26 3.40
N THR A 642 36.20 17.82 4.47
CA THR A 642 36.68 19.10 5.01
C THR A 642 38.10 18.94 5.54
N SER A 643 39.09 19.19 4.68
CA SER A 643 40.33 19.78 5.17
C SER A 643 39.96 21.11 5.83
N ARG A 644 40.35 21.29 7.10
CA ARG A 644 40.20 22.57 7.78
C ARG A 644 40.87 23.65 6.92
N PRO A 645 40.20 24.74 6.53
CA PRO A 645 40.93 25.93 6.10
C PRO A 645 41.67 26.46 7.33
N ASN A 646 42.99 26.61 7.23
CA ASN A 646 43.74 27.33 8.24
C ASN A 646 43.21 28.77 8.33
N ARG A 647 43.15 29.31 9.55
CA ARG A 647 42.95 30.74 9.76
C ARG A 647 44.14 31.49 9.15
N THR A 648 43.92 32.18 8.03
CA THR A 648 44.71 33.33 7.62
C THR A 648 43.77 34.49 7.33
N SER A 649 44.02 35.60 8.01
CA SER A 649 43.21 36.82 7.98
C SER A 649 43.63 37.74 6.85
N VAL A 650 42.70 38.13 5.98
CA VAL A 650 42.73 39.40 5.21
C VAL A 650 41.30 39.95 5.15
N ALA A 651 41.16 41.27 5.11
CA ALA A 651 39.91 42.01 5.26
C ALA A 651 39.13 42.24 3.94
N SER A 652 37.88 42.69 4.10
CA SER A 652 37.06 43.54 3.21
C SER A 652 37.14 43.34 1.68
N ASP A 653 36.00 42.98 1.08
CA ASP A 653 35.16 44.00 0.44
C ASP A 653 33.71 43.50 0.20
N ASP A 654 32.76 44.45 0.18
CA ASP A 654 31.32 44.23 -0.01
C ASP A 654 30.97 44.18 -1.51
N GLU A 655 30.42 43.07 -2.01
CA GLU A 655 29.64 43.09 -3.25
C GLU A 655 28.44 42.14 -3.23
N LYS A 656 27.25 42.70 -3.48
CA LYS A 656 25.96 42.00 -3.39
C LYS A 656 25.54 41.41 -4.73
N THR A 657 25.79 40.12 -4.95
CA THR A 657 25.15 39.35 -6.04
C THR A 657 24.12 38.36 -5.49
N ALA A 658 22.84 38.60 -5.79
CA ALA A 658 21.73 37.76 -5.34
C ALA A 658 21.62 36.48 -6.19
N VAL A 659 22.01 35.34 -5.63
CA VAL A 659 21.85 34.02 -6.28
C VAL A 659 20.46 33.46 -5.99
N HIS A 660 19.58 33.46 -7.00
CA HIS A 660 18.28 32.79 -6.93
C HIS A 660 18.44 31.26 -6.85
N SER A 661 18.20 30.69 -5.68
CA SER A 661 18.07 29.24 -5.49
C SER A 661 16.72 28.73 -6.03
N ARG A 662 16.78 27.80 -6.99
CA ARG A 662 15.58 27.13 -7.53
C ARG A 662 15.11 25.98 -6.61
N PRO A 663 13.79 25.78 -6.42
CA PRO A 663 13.30 24.62 -5.68
C PRO A 663 13.57 23.33 -6.45
N VAL A 664 14.11 22.33 -5.76
CA VAL A 664 14.43 21.01 -6.34
C VAL A 664 13.14 20.22 -6.56
N SER A 665 12.81 19.96 -7.82
CA SER A 665 11.77 18.97 -8.17
C SER A 665 12.21 17.59 -7.70
N LEU A 666 11.33 16.87 -7.01
CA LEU A 666 11.46 15.42 -6.87
C LEU A 666 11.63 14.80 -8.27
N GLY A 667 12.77 14.15 -8.47
CA GLY A 667 13.10 13.41 -9.69
C GLY A 667 13.39 14.26 -10.95
N VAL A 668 14.53 14.97 -10.99
CA VAL A 668 15.44 14.97 -12.17
C VAL A 668 16.88 15.15 -11.71
N ALA A 669 17.69 14.09 -11.81
CA ALA A 669 19.15 14.17 -11.70
C ALA A 669 19.82 13.20 -12.69
N GLN A 670 19.59 13.39 -13.99
CA GLN A 670 20.33 12.70 -15.04
C GLN A 670 20.51 13.58 -16.28
N GLY A 671 21.70 13.53 -16.86
CA GLY A 671 22.29 14.61 -17.66
C GLY A 671 21.59 14.95 -18.98
N ARG A 672 21.52 16.26 -19.24
CA ARG A 672 21.63 16.83 -20.58
C ARG A 672 22.79 17.82 -20.58
N ARG A 673 23.89 17.50 -21.26
CA ARG A 673 24.90 18.49 -21.64
C ARG A 673 24.21 19.52 -22.54
N ARG A 674 24.19 20.79 -22.14
CA ARG A 674 23.93 21.91 -23.07
C ARG A 674 25.26 22.38 -23.63
N VAL A 675 25.32 22.49 -24.95
CA VAL A 675 26.37 23.21 -25.68
C VAL A 675 26.10 24.71 -25.49
N PRO A 676 27.12 25.56 -25.25
CA PRO A 676 26.91 27.00 -25.16
C PRO A 676 26.59 27.57 -26.54
N PHE A 677 25.57 28.42 -26.62
CA PHE A 677 25.34 29.32 -27.75
C PHE A 677 25.67 30.76 -27.31
N GLY A 678 26.13 31.55 -28.28
CA GLY A 678 26.85 32.80 -28.05
C GLY A 678 26.01 33.93 -27.43
N THR A 679 26.74 34.88 -26.86
CA THR A 679 26.27 36.21 -26.48
C THR A 679 26.01 37.05 -27.73
N GLU A 680 24.81 37.59 -27.86
CA GLU A 680 24.50 38.67 -28.80
C GLU A 680 24.11 39.90 -27.96
N ASN A 681 24.77 41.02 -28.22
CA ASN A 681 24.50 42.29 -27.55
C ASN A 681 23.24 42.91 -28.17
N ASP A 682 22.34 43.43 -27.35
CA ASP A 682 21.36 44.43 -27.81
C ASP A 682 21.44 45.68 -26.94
N SER A 683 21.61 46.81 -27.62
CA SER A 683 21.82 48.14 -27.04
C SER A 683 20.50 48.83 -26.71
N LYS A 684 20.51 49.63 -25.64
CA LYS A 684 19.47 50.62 -25.37
C LYS A 684 19.26 51.55 -26.57
N THR A 685 18.01 51.91 -26.83
CA THR A 685 17.63 53.24 -27.34
C THR A 685 16.28 53.62 -26.72
N ASP A 686 16.20 54.83 -26.19
CA ASP A 686 14.96 55.47 -25.78
C ASP A 686 14.25 56.06 -27.01
N GLU A 687 12.91 56.10 -27.04
CA GLU A 687 12.11 57.32 -27.24
C GLU A 687 10.59 57.04 -27.34
N THR A 688 9.80 58.03 -26.89
CA THR A 688 8.31 58.15 -26.87
C THR A 688 7.51 57.19 -26.00
#